data_AF-A0A520JQ24-F1
#
_entry.id   AF-A0A520JQ24-F1
#
_cell.length_a   1.000
_cell.length_b   1.000
_cell.length_c   1.000
_cell.angle_alpha   90.00
_cell.angle_beta   90.00
_cell.angle_gamma   90.00
#
_symmetry.space_group_name_H-M   'P 1'
#
loop_
_entity.id
_entity.type
_entity.pdbx_description
1 polymer ?
#
loop_
_entity_poly.entity_id
_entity_poly.type
_entity_poly.pdbx_seq_one_letter_code
_entity_poly.pdbx_strand_id
1 'polypeptide(L)'
;MITVAFSTPASAACVAILGTTISVDALGNVCVGGAQTSLGVSDGLGLGAGVQINGTRGVGIGADATILAQDGVAIGADADILSGAIGGIGIGAGAQVGGINGIGIGAGSSVLSQNGIGLGAAVNILGLNGIGLGLGANVLGDNGIGLGVNASVLGGRGISIGDGAASNGIAGIAIGANALSILDADVAIGLGSIAGDAVDLVGNNTALGAGANATGGFSSAFGAGATSSGSASTTVGAGAAASGDGSLALGSGAVAAPTGSVALGTGSVGLATTQGTGTYLSGVVGPVAGVRYDTSTGTNEGSVSIGAVGATRQLRNVADGVFATDAATVRQVASVADQTNVALNAVNGRVDVTNANLGTLGTQVGVNAAAVGTLGGRVGAAEVAVGTNTAAVVGLTTRVGTAETGIGTNTAAIAGLDTRVGTTETNLTGVTGRLGVAETGLVTANDGIAANVAAIGGLDTRLGTAETGIGANTTAIATLGTRVGGTETGLADVTTRLGVAETGLVAANGGITANGVAIGGLNTRLGTVETGIGTNTTAITGLDARLGTAETGIADVNGRVDLANTSIDSLGTRLGTAETGIGTNTAAIAGLDTRIGTTETGLTTVIGRVDLADANIGVLDGRLGVAETGLADVTGRIGTAETGLSTLGGRVDVNTADIATLGGRVTTNADLIAGVTGRVGGAETGITNLQNAFVALDGRVLTNTGDIADIRTQIGGLSGGAAGLDGRLTTAEGNIGTLQGQVGTLQGQTAVNSGAIADLGTRTTANETAIGDLGTRTTLAEGAIGQNSAAIGTLQGQTAANTGAITGLDGRVGATETGLAANSAAITGLDGRVGATEAGLANNTTAIAGLDGRVDATETGLAANTTAIAANGAAITGLDGRVVATETGLAANSAAITGLDGRVTVNETVGAQNSAAIGTLQGQTTANSTAIAGLDTRVTGLDGRVTTNEQQIAANTTAITGLDGRVTGLDGRVTGLDGRVTANEGAIGDVRSQVAATNATVSGLDGRVTANEGAIGDVRTQVAATNTAVTGLDGRVTATETGLVAVAGQTAANMSGLSNLQ
;
A
#
# COMPACT_ATOMS: atom_id res chain seq x y z
N MET A 1 33.68 -110.77 41.00
CA MET A 1 35.08 -110.92 40.54
C MET A 1 35.07 -110.70 39.04
N ILE A 2 35.81 -109.71 38.55
CA ILE A 2 35.96 -109.43 37.11
C ILE A 2 37.43 -109.68 36.78
N THR A 3 37.70 -110.65 35.91
CA THR A 3 39.05 -110.95 35.45
C THR A 3 39.33 -110.11 34.22
N VAL A 4 40.03 -108.99 34.39
CA VAL A 4 40.48 -108.14 33.26
C VAL A 4 41.83 -108.66 32.79
N ALA A 5 41.89 -109.19 31.56
CA ALA A 5 43.13 -109.59 30.93
C ALA A 5 43.77 -108.40 30.20
N PHE A 6 44.92 -107.93 30.70
CA PHE A 6 45.80 -107.01 29.96
C PHE A 6 46.89 -107.81 29.26
N SER A 7 47.02 -107.64 27.95
CA SER A 7 48.17 -108.10 27.17
C SER A 7 48.77 -106.94 26.38
N THR A 8 50.08 -106.80 26.44
CA THR A 8 50.88 -105.78 25.71
C THR A 8 52.06 -106.49 25.04
N PRO A 9 52.63 -105.99 23.93
CA PRO A 9 52.61 -104.59 23.49
C PRO A 9 52.07 -104.33 22.07
N ALA A 10 52.15 -103.06 21.66
CA ALA A 10 51.75 -102.50 20.35
C ALA A 10 50.25 -102.23 20.13
N SER A 11 49.77 -101.22 20.87
CA SER A 11 48.94 -100.12 20.33
C SER A 11 47.49 -100.41 19.84
N ALA A 12 46.65 -101.01 20.67
CA ALA A 12 45.21 -100.73 20.67
C ALA A 12 44.63 -100.93 22.09
N ALA A 13 43.76 -100.05 22.57
CA ALA A 13 43.20 -100.07 23.91
C ALA A 13 41.66 -99.97 23.88
N CYS A 14 41.00 -101.12 23.66
CA CYS A 14 39.55 -101.18 23.55
C CYS A 14 38.90 -102.00 24.67
N VAL A 15 37.79 -101.52 25.23
CA VAL A 15 37.05 -102.13 26.34
C VAL A 15 35.65 -102.52 25.88
N ALA A 16 35.40 -103.82 25.72
CA ALA A 16 34.09 -104.35 25.36
C ALA A 16 33.19 -104.55 26.59
N ILE A 17 31.94 -104.10 26.51
CA ILE A 17 30.93 -104.28 27.56
C ILE A 17 29.95 -105.39 27.14
N LEU A 18 30.13 -106.59 27.70
CA LEU A 18 29.19 -107.73 27.67
C LEU A 18 28.65 -108.16 26.28
N GLY A 19 29.41 -109.05 25.61
CA GLY A 19 28.83 -109.99 24.64
C GLY A 19 28.90 -109.61 23.15
N THR A 20 29.69 -108.62 22.77
CA THR A 20 29.72 -108.08 21.40
C THR A 20 31.13 -108.03 20.79
N THR A 21 31.23 -108.27 19.49
CA THR A 21 32.45 -108.08 18.69
C THR A 21 32.73 -106.62 18.41
N ILE A 22 34.01 -106.23 18.48
CA ILE A 22 34.56 -104.94 18.07
C ILE A 22 35.65 -105.22 17.02
N SER A 23 35.65 -104.52 15.89
CA SER A 23 36.73 -104.61 14.88
C SER A 23 37.65 -103.40 15.01
N VAL A 24 38.95 -103.67 15.18
CA VAL A 24 40.00 -102.64 15.31
C VAL A 24 41.19 -103.11 14.48
N ASP A 25 41.34 -102.50 13.31
CA ASP A 25 42.23 -103.03 12.27
C ASP A 25 43.57 -102.25 12.19
N ALA A 26 43.76 -101.28 13.08
CA ALA A 26 44.86 -100.30 13.05
C ALA A 26 45.38 -99.91 14.45
N LEU A 27 46.54 -99.25 14.46
CA LEU A 27 47.31 -98.94 15.67
C LEU A 27 46.95 -97.55 16.26
N GLY A 28 46.96 -97.43 17.59
CA GLY A 28 46.74 -96.17 18.32
C GLY A 28 45.34 -95.99 18.91
N ASN A 29 44.41 -96.89 18.60
CA ASN A 29 42.97 -96.69 18.83
C ASN A 29 42.51 -96.90 20.28
N VAL A 30 41.51 -96.12 20.70
CA VAL A 30 40.82 -96.22 21.99
C VAL A 30 39.31 -96.40 21.75
N CYS A 31 38.68 -97.41 22.36
CA CYS A 31 37.22 -97.57 22.24
C CYS A 31 36.49 -98.18 23.43
N VAL A 32 35.23 -97.77 23.60
CA VAL A 32 34.28 -98.28 24.62
C VAL A 32 32.86 -98.25 24.05
N GLY A 33 32.21 -99.39 23.88
CA GLY A 33 30.90 -99.45 23.22
C GLY A 33 30.21 -100.81 23.23
N GLY A 34 28.93 -100.79 22.81
CA GLY A 34 28.16 -101.99 22.47
C GLY A 34 28.41 -102.42 21.01
N ALA A 35 27.55 -103.29 20.47
CA ALA A 35 27.76 -103.91 19.16
C ALA A 35 28.08 -102.93 18.00
N GLN A 36 28.87 -103.42 17.03
CA GLN A 36 29.17 -102.81 15.74
C GLN A 36 30.11 -101.57 15.72
N THR A 37 30.83 -101.26 16.80
CA THR A 37 31.93 -100.27 16.73
C THR A 37 33.04 -100.74 15.78
N SER A 38 33.40 -99.92 14.78
CA SER A 38 34.39 -100.23 13.74
C SER A 38 35.42 -99.11 13.60
N LEU A 39 36.69 -99.40 13.91
CA LEU A 39 37.80 -98.44 13.80
C LEU A 39 38.84 -98.96 12.79
N GLY A 40 38.69 -98.56 11.52
CA GLY A 40 39.48 -99.09 10.38
C GLY A 40 40.84 -98.40 10.14
N VAL A 41 41.23 -97.46 11.01
CA VAL A 41 42.36 -96.53 10.80
C VAL A 41 43.01 -96.12 12.12
N SER A 42 44.22 -95.58 12.07
CA SER A 42 45.04 -95.26 13.25
C SER A 42 44.60 -94.02 14.05
N ASP A 43 44.95 -94.05 15.34
CA ASP A 43 44.80 -92.98 16.34
C ASP A 43 43.36 -92.47 16.59
N GLY A 44 42.34 -93.32 16.38
CA GLY A 44 40.93 -92.98 16.59
C GLY A 44 40.39 -93.22 18.01
N LEU A 45 39.45 -92.39 18.46
CA LEU A 45 38.68 -92.55 19.70
C LEU A 45 37.19 -92.81 19.40
N GLY A 46 36.67 -93.99 19.75
CA GLY A 46 35.26 -94.38 19.50
C GLY A 46 34.49 -94.75 20.78
N LEU A 47 33.48 -93.96 21.15
CA LEU A 47 32.69 -94.14 22.38
C LEU A 47 31.18 -94.25 22.09
N GLY A 48 30.65 -95.47 22.02
CA GLY A 48 29.24 -95.75 21.72
C GLY A 48 29.03 -97.03 20.91
N ALA A 49 27.79 -97.51 20.85
CA ALA A 49 27.41 -98.61 19.95
C ALA A 49 27.38 -98.11 18.50
N GLY A 50 27.72 -98.94 17.53
CA GLY A 50 27.64 -98.61 16.10
C GLY A 50 28.63 -97.57 15.55
N VAL A 51 29.44 -96.91 16.38
CA VAL A 51 30.40 -95.86 15.94
C VAL A 51 31.37 -96.38 14.87
N GLN A 52 31.49 -95.66 13.75
CA GLN A 52 32.37 -96.01 12.64
C GLN A 52 33.42 -94.92 12.39
N ILE A 53 34.71 -95.24 12.46
CA ILE A 53 35.80 -94.30 12.14
C ILE A 53 36.70 -94.90 11.07
N ASN A 54 36.66 -94.30 9.89
CA ASN A 54 37.44 -94.61 8.69
C ASN A 54 38.43 -93.49 8.32
N GLY A 55 38.47 -92.39 9.08
CA GLY A 55 39.47 -91.32 8.97
C GLY A 55 40.46 -91.28 10.14
N THR A 56 41.77 -91.24 9.86
CA THR A 56 42.81 -91.23 10.92
C THR A 56 42.64 -90.06 11.90
N ARG A 57 43.02 -90.25 13.17
CA ARG A 57 42.92 -89.25 14.26
C ARG A 57 41.49 -88.76 14.56
N GLY A 58 40.46 -89.53 14.17
CA GLY A 58 39.05 -89.16 14.39
C GLY A 58 38.52 -89.41 15.81
N VAL A 59 37.55 -88.61 16.26
CA VAL A 59 36.90 -88.72 17.58
C VAL A 59 35.38 -88.87 17.43
N GLY A 60 34.86 -90.09 17.57
CA GLY A 60 33.44 -90.43 17.48
C GLY A 60 32.83 -90.77 18.84
N ILE A 61 31.77 -90.08 19.25
CA ILE A 61 31.11 -90.25 20.56
C ILE A 61 29.59 -90.17 20.39
N GLY A 62 28.87 -91.28 20.61
CA GLY A 62 27.43 -91.37 20.42
C GLY A 62 27.02 -92.71 19.81
N ALA A 63 25.72 -92.99 19.69
CA ALA A 63 25.26 -94.16 18.94
C ALA A 63 25.41 -93.89 17.43
N ASP A 64 25.96 -94.85 16.68
CA ASP A 64 26.01 -94.83 15.20
C ASP A 64 26.73 -93.61 14.57
N ALA A 65 27.51 -92.86 15.36
CA ALA A 65 28.31 -91.73 14.89
C ALA A 65 29.39 -92.18 13.88
N THR A 66 29.47 -91.53 12.72
CA THR A 66 30.31 -91.96 11.59
C THR A 66 31.33 -90.89 11.19
N ILE A 67 32.59 -91.27 10.99
CA ILE A 67 33.69 -90.38 10.58
C ILE A 67 34.44 -90.99 9.41
N LEU A 68 34.30 -90.41 8.23
CA LEU A 68 34.90 -90.89 6.97
C LEU A 68 36.11 -90.05 6.51
N ALA A 69 36.50 -89.02 7.26
CA ALA A 69 37.61 -88.11 6.92
C ALA A 69 38.61 -87.95 8.08
N GLN A 70 39.87 -87.66 7.74
CA GLN A 70 40.94 -87.41 8.70
C GLN A 70 40.62 -86.21 9.60
N ASP A 71 41.03 -86.27 10.87
CA ASP A 71 40.83 -85.21 11.87
C ASP A 71 39.36 -84.84 12.15
N GLY A 72 38.43 -85.73 11.78
CA GLY A 72 37.00 -85.54 12.04
C GLY A 72 36.62 -85.74 13.51
N VAL A 73 35.67 -84.95 13.99
CA VAL A 73 35.09 -85.08 15.33
C VAL A 73 33.57 -85.20 15.19
N ALA A 74 32.98 -86.33 15.58
CA ALA A 74 31.53 -86.57 15.58
C ALA A 74 31.06 -86.84 17.02
N ILE A 75 30.22 -85.96 17.59
CA ILE A 75 29.74 -86.09 18.98
C ILE A 75 28.21 -85.94 19.01
N GLY A 76 27.50 -87.07 18.98
CA GLY A 76 26.04 -87.16 18.93
C GLY A 76 25.58 -88.51 18.41
N ALA A 77 24.32 -88.89 18.64
CA ALA A 77 23.75 -90.03 17.93
C ALA A 77 23.59 -89.69 16.44
N ASP A 78 23.95 -90.60 15.53
CA ASP A 78 23.88 -90.37 14.07
C ASP A 78 24.66 -89.11 13.60
N ALA A 79 25.73 -88.72 14.31
CA ALA A 79 26.58 -87.60 13.91
C ALA A 79 27.60 -88.04 12.83
N ASP A 80 27.61 -87.36 11.68
CA ASP A 80 28.29 -87.77 10.45
C ASP A 80 29.35 -86.77 9.98
N ILE A 81 30.60 -87.20 9.86
CA ILE A 81 31.65 -86.51 9.11
C ILE A 81 31.88 -87.26 7.80
N LEU A 82 31.43 -86.69 6.68
CA LEU A 82 31.43 -87.32 5.36
C LEU A 82 32.83 -87.44 4.75
N SER A 83 32.95 -88.27 3.71
CA SER A 83 34.22 -88.49 3.02
C SER A 83 34.73 -87.19 2.37
N GLY A 84 35.93 -86.75 2.79
CA GLY A 84 36.55 -85.50 2.30
C GLY A 84 36.42 -84.31 3.26
N ALA A 85 35.61 -84.39 4.31
CA ALA A 85 35.47 -83.35 5.34
C ALA A 85 36.64 -83.34 6.34
N ILE A 86 37.87 -83.15 5.85
CA ILE A 86 39.10 -83.17 6.66
C ILE A 86 39.02 -82.06 7.72
N GLY A 87 39.28 -82.39 8.99
CA GLY A 87 39.17 -81.46 10.11
C GLY A 87 37.73 -81.04 10.47
N GLY A 88 36.71 -81.77 9.96
CA GLY A 88 35.31 -81.45 10.21
C GLY A 88 34.86 -81.77 11.65
N ILE A 89 34.05 -80.89 12.24
CA ILE A 89 33.55 -81.01 13.62
C ILE A 89 32.02 -80.99 13.62
N GLY A 90 31.40 -82.14 13.86
CA GLY A 90 29.95 -82.35 13.98
C GLY A 90 29.58 -82.66 15.43
N ILE A 91 28.77 -81.83 16.09
CA ILE A 91 28.38 -82.01 17.49
C ILE A 91 26.87 -81.81 17.64
N GLY A 92 26.12 -82.89 17.84
CA GLY A 92 24.67 -82.91 17.93
C GLY A 92 24.10 -84.18 17.30
N ALA A 93 22.89 -84.58 17.72
CA ALA A 93 22.24 -85.76 17.12
C ALA A 93 21.87 -85.48 15.66
N GLY A 94 22.28 -86.32 14.71
CA GLY A 94 22.09 -86.09 13.27
C GLY A 94 22.91 -84.92 12.68
N ALA A 95 23.95 -84.44 13.37
CA ALA A 95 24.81 -83.37 12.85
C ALA A 95 25.70 -83.90 11.72
N GLN A 96 25.62 -83.29 10.53
CA GLN A 96 26.33 -83.73 9.33
C GLN A 96 27.31 -82.68 8.81
N VAL A 97 28.56 -83.05 8.57
CA VAL A 97 29.60 -82.18 8.00
C VAL A 97 30.21 -82.82 6.75
N GLY A 98 30.10 -82.12 5.61
CA GLY A 98 30.70 -82.49 4.32
C GLY A 98 31.87 -81.60 3.89
N GLY A 99 31.99 -80.41 4.46
CA GLY A 99 33.07 -79.46 4.12
C GLY A 99 34.38 -79.74 4.85
N ILE A 100 35.51 -79.52 4.15
CA ILE A 100 36.84 -79.39 4.79
C ILE A 100 36.78 -78.23 5.81
N ASN A 101 37.30 -78.44 7.01
CA ASN A 101 37.22 -77.53 8.16
C ASN A 101 35.78 -77.09 8.52
N GLY A 102 34.75 -77.83 8.10
CA GLY A 102 33.37 -77.51 8.44
C GLY A 102 33.07 -77.75 9.92
N ILE A 103 32.33 -76.85 10.56
CA ILE A 103 31.94 -76.96 11.98
C ILE A 103 30.42 -76.90 12.03
N GLY A 104 29.75 -78.01 12.35
CA GLY A 104 28.30 -78.09 12.57
C GLY A 104 27.99 -78.48 14.01
N ILE A 105 27.45 -77.56 14.80
CA ILE A 105 27.13 -77.77 16.22
C ILE A 105 25.64 -77.53 16.46
N GLY A 106 24.88 -78.61 16.59
CA GLY A 106 23.44 -78.62 16.85
C GLY A 106 22.78 -79.88 16.31
N ALA A 107 21.64 -80.26 16.87
CA ALA A 107 20.90 -81.43 16.37
C ALA A 107 20.41 -81.18 14.93
N GLY A 108 20.75 -82.08 14.00
CA GLY A 108 20.41 -81.94 12.58
C GLY A 108 21.13 -80.81 11.83
N SER A 109 22.22 -80.22 12.37
CA SER A 109 22.98 -79.20 11.63
C SER A 109 23.71 -79.82 10.43
N SER A 110 23.55 -79.27 9.24
CA SER A 110 24.19 -79.70 7.99
C SER A 110 25.17 -78.64 7.48
N VAL A 111 26.44 -78.98 7.36
CA VAL A 111 27.51 -78.08 6.89
C VAL A 111 28.30 -78.77 5.77
N LEU A 112 27.82 -78.63 4.53
CA LEU A 112 28.30 -79.41 3.39
C LEU A 112 29.42 -78.73 2.60
N SER A 113 29.65 -77.43 2.81
CA SER A 113 30.67 -76.64 2.11
C SER A 113 31.86 -76.26 3.00
N GLN A 114 33.02 -76.04 2.37
CA GLN A 114 34.30 -75.86 3.07
C GLN A 114 34.32 -74.58 3.92
N ASN A 115 35.02 -74.65 5.07
CA ASN A 115 35.13 -73.61 6.09
C ASN A 115 33.77 -73.08 6.61
N GLY A 116 32.68 -73.84 6.43
CA GLY A 116 31.36 -73.46 6.93
C GLY A 116 31.28 -73.58 8.45
N ILE A 117 30.59 -72.64 9.11
CA ILE A 117 30.41 -72.63 10.57
C ILE A 117 28.93 -72.53 10.91
N GLY A 118 28.34 -73.67 11.27
CA GLY A 118 26.96 -73.81 11.72
C GLY A 118 26.87 -73.99 13.24
N LEU A 119 26.09 -73.16 13.92
CA LEU A 119 25.81 -73.28 15.36
C LEU A 119 24.31 -73.09 15.63
N GLY A 120 23.62 -74.18 15.92
CA GLY A 120 22.17 -74.23 16.08
C GLY A 120 21.61 -75.54 15.55
N ALA A 121 20.46 -75.97 16.09
CA ALA A 121 19.76 -77.11 15.52
C ALA A 121 19.24 -76.77 14.10
N ALA A 122 19.21 -77.77 13.22
CA ALA A 122 18.75 -77.65 11.82
C ALA A 122 19.38 -76.50 10.99
N VAL A 123 20.56 -76.00 11.36
CA VAL A 123 21.34 -75.09 10.50
C VAL A 123 21.68 -75.79 9.19
N ASN A 124 21.61 -75.10 8.07
CA ASN A 124 21.99 -75.62 6.75
C ASN A 124 22.99 -74.66 6.06
N ILE A 125 24.19 -75.14 5.77
CA ILE A 125 25.24 -74.37 5.09
C ILE A 125 25.71 -75.09 3.83
N LEU A 126 25.34 -74.51 2.68
CA LEU A 126 25.74 -74.96 1.35
C LEU A 126 26.71 -73.97 0.68
N GLY A 127 26.82 -72.73 1.17
CA GLY A 127 27.78 -71.74 0.67
C GLY A 127 29.20 -71.94 1.21
N LEU A 128 30.20 -71.72 0.37
CA LEU A 128 31.63 -71.74 0.74
C LEU A 128 31.96 -70.63 1.76
N ASN A 129 32.65 -70.96 2.85
CA ASN A 129 32.91 -70.05 3.97
C ASN A 129 31.63 -69.44 4.62
N GLY A 130 30.47 -70.11 4.49
CA GLY A 130 29.22 -69.64 5.07
C GLY A 130 29.18 -69.74 6.61
N ILE A 131 28.56 -68.77 7.28
CA ILE A 131 28.41 -68.75 8.74
C ILE A 131 26.92 -68.70 9.09
N GLY A 132 26.38 -69.75 9.71
CA GLY A 132 24.97 -69.89 10.08
C GLY A 132 24.81 -70.09 11.59
N LEU A 133 24.41 -69.08 12.35
CA LEU A 133 24.24 -69.16 13.80
C LEU A 133 22.77 -68.92 14.19
N GLY A 134 22.07 -69.95 14.66
CA GLY A 134 20.66 -69.91 15.06
C GLY A 134 19.86 -71.14 14.62
N LEU A 135 18.71 -71.40 15.24
CA LEU A 135 17.81 -72.51 14.87
C LEU A 135 17.34 -72.32 13.42
N GLY A 136 17.62 -73.29 12.54
CA GLY A 136 17.17 -73.23 11.14
C GLY A 136 17.87 -72.19 10.26
N ALA A 137 18.98 -71.59 10.68
CA ALA A 137 19.73 -70.63 9.85
C ALA A 137 20.24 -71.31 8.56
N ASN A 138 20.04 -70.67 7.41
CA ASN A 138 20.12 -71.30 6.09
C ASN A 138 20.99 -70.47 5.12
N VAL A 139 22.24 -70.86 4.95
CA VAL A 139 23.26 -70.12 4.19
C VAL A 139 23.64 -70.89 2.93
N LEU A 140 23.02 -70.54 1.81
CA LEU A 140 23.28 -71.13 0.50
C LEU A 140 24.32 -70.33 -0.29
N GLY A 141 24.36 -69.00 -0.11
CA GLY A 141 25.30 -68.12 -0.79
C GLY A 141 26.72 -68.23 -0.25
N ASP A 142 27.72 -68.32 -1.14
CA ASP A 142 29.14 -68.25 -0.80
C ASP A 142 29.47 -66.97 -0.02
N ASN A 143 30.33 -67.07 1.00
CA ASN A 143 30.68 -66.00 1.93
C ASN A 143 29.47 -65.38 2.68
N GLY A 144 28.34 -66.09 2.75
CA GLY A 144 27.13 -65.63 3.42
C GLY A 144 27.20 -65.69 4.96
N ILE A 145 26.53 -64.77 5.64
CA ILE A 145 26.44 -64.72 7.11
C ILE A 145 24.96 -64.65 7.53
N GLY A 146 24.42 -65.75 8.06
CA GLY A 146 23.06 -65.86 8.58
C GLY A 146 23.05 -65.98 10.11
N LEU A 147 22.58 -64.97 10.82
CA LEU A 147 22.58 -64.90 12.30
C LEU A 147 21.15 -64.68 12.83
N GLY A 148 20.52 -65.74 13.33
CA GLY A 148 19.15 -65.68 13.85
C GLY A 148 18.38 -66.96 13.58
N VAL A 149 17.18 -67.04 14.16
CA VAL A 149 16.25 -68.14 13.86
C VAL A 149 15.78 -67.99 12.41
N ASN A 150 15.84 -69.06 11.61
CA ASN A 150 15.48 -69.05 10.19
C ASN A 150 16.14 -67.96 9.32
N ALA A 151 17.25 -67.36 9.74
CA ALA A 151 17.96 -66.34 8.96
C ALA A 151 18.51 -66.97 7.67
N SER A 152 18.17 -66.40 6.50
CA SER A 152 18.38 -67.05 5.20
C SER A 152 19.20 -66.21 4.23
N VAL A 153 20.39 -66.69 3.86
CA VAL A 153 21.26 -66.06 2.86
C VAL A 153 21.27 -66.91 1.59
N LEU A 154 20.53 -66.47 0.57
CA LEU A 154 20.50 -67.14 -0.74
C LEU A 154 21.58 -66.55 -1.67
N GLY A 155 21.74 -65.23 -1.66
CA GLY A 155 22.73 -64.53 -2.48
C GLY A 155 24.14 -64.60 -1.91
N GLY A 156 25.15 -64.78 -2.79
CA GLY A 156 26.55 -64.78 -2.39
C GLY A 156 26.98 -63.43 -1.80
N ARG A 157 27.82 -63.46 -0.75
CA ARG A 157 28.24 -62.31 0.09
C ARG A 157 27.10 -61.64 0.86
N GLY A 158 25.93 -62.27 0.97
CA GLY A 158 24.79 -61.73 1.71
C GLY A 158 24.96 -61.80 3.23
N ILE A 159 24.34 -60.87 3.94
CA ILE A 159 24.34 -60.80 5.41
C ILE A 159 22.90 -60.72 5.89
N SER A 160 22.39 -61.75 6.57
CA SER A 160 21.04 -61.80 7.15
C SER A 160 21.13 -61.94 8.67
N ILE A 161 20.63 -60.96 9.43
CA ILE A 161 20.72 -60.92 10.89
C ILE A 161 19.35 -60.62 11.49
N GLY A 162 18.72 -61.60 12.13
CA GLY A 162 17.38 -61.50 12.72
C GLY A 162 16.51 -62.72 12.45
N ASP A 163 15.41 -62.86 13.19
CA ASP A 163 14.43 -63.93 12.97
C ASP A 163 13.76 -63.78 11.59
N GLY A 164 13.91 -64.78 10.72
CA GLY A 164 13.39 -64.73 9.34
C GLY A 164 14.00 -63.64 8.44
N ALA A 165 15.14 -63.05 8.81
CA ALA A 165 15.85 -62.09 7.96
C ALA A 165 16.34 -62.79 6.68
N ALA A 166 16.17 -62.18 5.50
CA ALA A 166 16.46 -62.82 4.21
C ALA A 166 17.22 -61.90 3.24
N SER A 167 18.37 -62.39 2.76
CA SER A 167 19.19 -61.76 1.71
C SER A 167 19.16 -62.63 0.46
N ASN A 168 18.32 -62.26 -0.51
CA ASN A 168 18.11 -63.00 -1.73
C ASN A 168 19.12 -62.63 -2.83
N GLY A 169 19.43 -61.34 -2.97
CA GLY A 169 20.39 -60.84 -3.95
C GLY A 169 21.85 -60.95 -3.53
N ILE A 170 22.75 -60.88 -4.51
CA ILE A 170 24.20 -60.91 -4.29
C ILE A 170 24.64 -59.65 -3.53
N ALA A 171 25.44 -59.83 -2.49
CA ALA A 171 25.84 -58.79 -1.52
C ALA A 171 24.65 -58.09 -0.82
N GLY A 172 23.48 -58.72 -0.78
CA GLY A 172 22.30 -58.22 -0.09
C GLY A 172 22.42 -58.24 1.44
N ILE A 173 22.03 -57.16 2.11
CA ILE A 173 22.10 -57.01 3.57
C ILE A 173 20.68 -56.93 4.12
N ALA A 174 20.31 -57.81 5.05
CA ALA A 174 19.02 -57.87 5.72
C ALA A 174 19.23 -57.93 7.24
N ILE A 175 19.01 -56.83 7.97
CA ILE A 175 19.28 -56.75 9.43
C ILE A 175 18.03 -56.29 10.17
N GLY A 176 17.39 -57.21 10.88
CA GLY A 176 16.12 -57.05 11.58
C GLY A 176 15.22 -58.25 11.33
N ALA A 177 14.31 -58.55 12.26
CA ALA A 177 13.38 -59.67 12.06
C ALA A 177 12.50 -59.40 10.83
N ASN A 178 12.39 -60.40 9.94
CA ASN A 178 11.72 -60.31 8.64
C ASN A 178 12.24 -59.16 7.74
N ALA A 179 13.47 -58.66 7.94
CA ALA A 179 14.10 -57.77 6.97
C ALA A 179 14.36 -58.52 5.66
N LEU A 180 14.09 -57.90 4.52
CA LEU A 180 14.16 -58.54 3.21
C LEU A 180 14.95 -57.68 2.21
N SER A 181 16.07 -58.22 1.75
CA SER A 181 16.86 -57.70 0.63
C SER A 181 16.61 -58.59 -0.59
N ILE A 182 15.97 -58.04 -1.63
CA ILE A 182 15.46 -58.84 -2.76
C ILE A 182 16.50 -58.98 -3.88
N LEU A 183 17.16 -57.89 -4.28
CA LEU A 183 18.04 -57.82 -5.45
C LEU A 183 19.49 -57.54 -5.05
N ASP A 184 20.37 -57.54 -6.06
CA ASP A 184 21.81 -57.34 -5.87
C ASP A 184 22.12 -55.98 -5.21
N ALA A 185 22.99 -56.03 -4.20
CA ALA A 185 23.41 -54.89 -3.36
C ALA A 185 22.28 -54.15 -2.61
N ASP A 186 21.10 -54.76 -2.45
CA ASP A 186 20.01 -54.19 -1.65
C ASP A 186 20.29 -54.27 -0.13
N VAL A 187 20.02 -53.19 0.59
CA VAL A 187 20.29 -53.04 2.04
C VAL A 187 18.99 -52.74 2.79
N ALA A 188 18.42 -53.75 3.45
CA ALA A 188 17.25 -53.66 4.31
C ALA A 188 17.67 -53.77 5.79
N ILE A 189 17.49 -52.71 6.57
CA ILE A 189 17.86 -52.66 8.00
C ILE A 189 16.69 -52.11 8.83
N GLY A 190 16.02 -52.99 9.57
CA GLY A 190 14.86 -52.69 10.40
C GLY A 190 13.92 -53.89 10.54
N LEU A 191 13.04 -53.86 11.55
CA LEU A 191 11.94 -54.84 11.65
C LEU A 191 11.05 -54.73 10.41
N GLY A 192 10.97 -55.78 9.60
CA GLY A 192 10.15 -55.80 8.39
C GLY A 192 10.52 -54.75 7.34
N SER A 193 11.77 -54.27 7.30
CA SER A 193 12.24 -53.41 6.21
C SER A 193 12.41 -54.19 4.91
N ILE A 194 12.07 -53.59 3.77
CA ILE A 194 12.17 -54.21 2.45
C ILE A 194 13.00 -53.31 1.53
N ALA A 195 14.02 -53.89 0.88
CA ALA A 195 14.78 -53.25 -0.18
C ALA A 195 14.69 -54.12 -1.45
N GLY A 196 14.33 -53.47 -2.56
CA GLY A 196 13.99 -54.09 -3.84
C GLY A 196 12.49 -54.39 -4.01
N ASP A 197 12.12 -54.67 -5.25
CA ASP A 197 10.83 -55.25 -5.65
C ASP A 197 11.11 -56.51 -6.49
N ALA A 198 10.20 -57.47 -6.49
CA ALA A 198 10.25 -58.60 -7.43
C ALA A 198 9.87 -58.19 -8.86
N VAL A 199 9.27 -57.00 -9.06
CA VAL A 199 8.82 -56.49 -10.37
C VAL A 199 9.90 -55.68 -11.10
N ASP A 200 10.68 -54.86 -10.39
CA ASP A 200 11.71 -53.98 -10.97
C ASP A 200 13.09 -54.62 -10.83
N LEU A 201 13.72 -55.06 -11.91
CA LEU A 201 14.97 -55.86 -11.88
C LEU A 201 16.24 -55.03 -11.58
N VAL A 202 16.10 -53.93 -10.85
CA VAL A 202 17.16 -52.94 -10.56
C VAL A 202 17.40 -52.86 -9.06
N GLY A 203 18.52 -53.45 -8.60
CA GLY A 203 18.96 -53.41 -7.21
C GLY A 203 19.67 -52.12 -6.80
N ASN A 204 20.49 -52.20 -5.74
CA ASN A 204 21.14 -51.08 -5.03
C ASN A 204 20.18 -50.20 -4.23
N ASN A 205 19.10 -50.79 -3.72
CA ASN A 205 18.08 -50.12 -2.93
C ASN A 205 18.46 -50.10 -1.44
N THR A 206 18.16 -49.03 -0.71
CA THR A 206 18.50 -48.92 0.73
C THR A 206 17.27 -48.59 1.56
N ALA A 207 16.81 -49.48 2.43
CA ALA A 207 15.72 -49.27 3.37
C ALA A 207 16.21 -49.37 4.82
N LEU A 208 16.26 -48.25 5.55
CA LEU A 208 16.72 -48.15 6.92
C LEU A 208 15.62 -47.62 7.85
N GLY A 209 14.99 -48.52 8.61
CA GLY A 209 13.92 -48.22 9.56
C GLY A 209 12.90 -49.36 9.65
N ALA A 210 12.18 -49.47 10.77
CA ALA A 210 11.11 -50.46 10.89
C ALA A 210 10.00 -50.22 9.84
N GLY A 211 9.73 -51.21 9.00
CA GLY A 211 8.82 -51.07 7.85
C GLY A 211 9.26 -50.06 6.79
N ALA A 212 10.53 -49.66 6.75
CA ALA A 212 11.05 -48.86 5.64
C ALA A 212 11.03 -49.69 4.35
N ASN A 213 10.64 -49.08 3.22
CA ASN A 213 10.38 -49.76 1.97
C ASN A 213 11.00 -48.99 0.79
N ALA A 214 12.05 -49.55 0.18
CA ALA A 214 12.77 -48.96 -0.95
C ALA A 214 12.62 -49.88 -2.17
N THR A 215 11.59 -49.67 -2.99
CA THR A 215 11.14 -50.62 -4.03
C THR A 215 11.42 -50.20 -5.46
N GLY A 216 11.59 -48.90 -5.72
CA GLY A 216 11.99 -48.43 -7.06
C GLY A 216 13.50 -48.60 -7.24
N GLY A 217 13.99 -48.98 -8.40
CA GLY A 217 15.43 -49.20 -8.61
C GLY A 217 16.31 -48.00 -8.25
N PHE A 218 17.43 -48.25 -7.55
CA PHE A 218 18.32 -47.24 -6.95
C PHE A 218 17.67 -46.34 -5.88
N SER A 219 16.54 -46.73 -5.28
CA SER A 219 15.84 -45.89 -4.30
C SER A 219 16.40 -46.00 -2.88
N SER A 220 16.10 -45.00 -2.04
CA SER A 220 16.58 -44.95 -0.65
C SER A 220 15.50 -44.47 0.32
N ALA A 221 15.12 -45.32 1.28
CA ALA A 221 14.14 -45.03 2.33
C ALA A 221 14.75 -45.01 3.73
N PHE A 222 14.77 -43.85 4.38
CA PHE A 222 15.32 -43.66 5.71
C PHE A 222 14.24 -43.21 6.71
N GLY A 223 13.86 -44.07 7.65
CA GLY A 223 12.87 -43.79 8.70
C GLY A 223 11.79 -44.88 8.80
N ALA A 224 11.13 -44.98 9.95
CA ALA A 224 10.07 -45.97 10.14
C ALA A 224 8.89 -45.71 9.19
N GLY A 225 8.51 -46.71 8.39
CA GLY A 225 7.48 -46.59 7.36
C GLY A 225 7.83 -45.63 6.20
N ALA A 226 9.09 -45.21 6.05
CA ALA A 226 9.52 -44.41 4.89
C ALA A 226 9.38 -45.26 3.61
N THR A 227 8.80 -44.71 2.54
CA THR A 227 8.46 -45.44 1.31
C THR A 227 9.01 -44.75 0.07
N SER A 228 10.07 -45.30 -0.52
CA SER A 228 10.70 -44.80 -1.74
C SER A 228 10.38 -45.78 -2.87
N SER A 229 9.37 -45.46 -3.70
CA SER A 229 8.84 -46.38 -4.72
C SER A 229 9.05 -45.92 -6.16
N GLY A 230 9.44 -44.66 -6.38
CA GLY A 230 9.93 -44.20 -7.69
C GLY A 230 11.39 -44.61 -7.93
N SER A 231 11.77 -44.79 -9.19
CA SER A 231 13.17 -45.07 -9.54
C SER A 231 14.06 -43.89 -9.15
N ALA A 232 15.23 -44.17 -8.56
CA ALA A 232 16.17 -43.20 -8.01
C ALA A 232 15.54 -42.19 -7.01
N SER A 233 14.42 -42.54 -6.37
CA SER A 233 13.78 -41.66 -5.38
C SER A 233 14.46 -41.76 -4.01
N THR A 234 14.30 -40.74 -3.17
CA THR A 234 14.82 -40.73 -1.79
C THR A 234 13.77 -40.25 -0.80
N THR A 235 13.56 -40.99 0.28
CA THR A 235 12.75 -40.58 1.43
C THR A 235 13.58 -40.52 2.71
N VAL A 236 13.38 -39.48 3.51
CA VAL A 236 14.02 -39.28 4.81
C VAL A 236 13.00 -38.73 5.81
N GLY A 237 12.52 -39.58 6.72
CA GLY A 237 11.56 -39.23 7.76
C GLY A 237 10.52 -40.33 7.95
N ALA A 238 10.01 -40.47 9.18
CA ALA A 238 8.97 -41.47 9.47
C ALA A 238 7.70 -41.19 8.64
N GLY A 239 7.22 -42.21 7.92
CA GLY A 239 6.07 -42.11 7.01
C GLY A 239 6.26 -41.17 5.81
N ALA A 240 7.50 -40.79 5.46
CA ALA A 240 7.76 -40.04 4.23
C ALA A 240 7.56 -40.92 2.98
N ALA A 241 7.07 -40.36 1.87
CA ALA A 241 6.79 -41.09 0.65
C ALA A 241 7.33 -40.38 -0.60
N ALA A 242 8.14 -41.05 -1.42
CA ALA A 242 8.66 -40.54 -2.69
C ALA A 242 8.35 -41.56 -3.81
N SER A 243 7.22 -41.33 -4.49
CA SER A 243 6.67 -42.25 -5.49
C SER A 243 6.90 -41.80 -6.93
N GLY A 244 7.41 -40.59 -7.15
CA GLY A 244 7.83 -40.13 -8.48
C GLY A 244 9.29 -40.51 -8.75
N ASP A 245 9.63 -40.78 -10.01
CA ASP A 245 11.02 -41.05 -10.39
C ASP A 245 11.90 -39.83 -10.13
N GLY A 246 13.09 -40.03 -9.55
CA GLY A 246 14.01 -38.97 -9.16
C GLY A 246 13.48 -38.00 -8.08
N SER A 247 12.40 -38.35 -7.36
CA SER A 247 11.78 -37.48 -6.35
C SER A 247 12.43 -37.59 -4.97
N LEU A 248 12.35 -36.52 -4.17
CA LEU A 248 12.93 -36.43 -2.83
C LEU A 248 11.88 -35.98 -1.80
N ALA A 249 11.59 -36.80 -0.79
CA ALA A 249 10.74 -36.42 0.34
C ALA A 249 11.55 -36.40 1.66
N LEU A 250 11.89 -35.21 2.14
CA LEU A 250 12.73 -34.98 3.32
C LEU A 250 11.92 -34.32 4.44
N GLY A 251 11.42 -35.12 5.37
CA GLY A 251 10.61 -34.74 6.53
C GLY A 251 9.59 -35.83 6.88
N SER A 252 9.23 -35.98 8.16
CA SER A 252 8.21 -36.97 8.55
C SER A 252 6.86 -36.65 7.88
N GLY A 253 6.24 -37.64 7.25
CA GLY A 253 5.02 -37.46 6.46
C GLY A 253 5.17 -36.56 5.23
N ALA A 254 6.39 -36.24 4.77
CA ALA A 254 6.59 -35.52 3.52
C ALA A 254 6.24 -36.44 2.33
N VAL A 255 5.60 -35.90 1.28
CA VAL A 255 5.15 -36.67 0.12
C VAL A 255 5.60 -36.00 -1.18
N ALA A 256 6.44 -36.68 -1.95
CA ALA A 256 6.92 -36.27 -3.27
C ALA A 256 6.40 -37.27 -4.32
N ALA A 257 5.20 -37.00 -4.85
CA ALA A 257 4.52 -37.92 -5.77
C ALA A 257 4.84 -37.71 -7.26
N PRO A 258 5.01 -36.47 -7.78
CA PRO A 258 5.42 -36.23 -9.16
C PRO A 258 6.89 -36.56 -9.42
N THR A 259 7.19 -36.96 -10.65
CA THR A 259 8.55 -37.10 -11.19
C THR A 259 9.39 -35.84 -10.94
N GLY A 260 10.63 -36.04 -10.47
CA GLY A 260 11.60 -35.01 -10.11
C GLY A 260 11.27 -34.16 -8.87
N SER A 261 10.08 -34.30 -8.27
CA SER A 261 9.60 -33.37 -7.24
C SER A 261 10.37 -33.45 -5.92
N VAL A 262 10.44 -32.33 -5.22
CA VAL A 262 11.09 -32.25 -3.90
C VAL A 262 10.09 -31.76 -2.86
N ALA A 263 9.82 -32.56 -1.83
CA ALA A 263 9.02 -32.19 -0.67
C ALA A 263 9.92 -32.04 0.56
N LEU A 264 10.11 -30.81 1.03
CA LEU A 264 11.06 -30.45 2.09
C LEU A 264 10.36 -29.94 3.35
N GLY A 265 10.61 -30.60 4.48
CA GLY A 265 9.98 -30.36 5.78
C GLY A 265 8.83 -31.32 6.10
N THR A 266 8.55 -31.50 7.40
CA THR A 266 7.47 -32.37 7.92
C THR A 266 6.12 -32.07 7.27
N GLY A 267 5.43 -33.08 6.73
CA GLY A 267 4.12 -32.93 6.10
C GLY A 267 4.12 -32.08 4.81
N SER A 268 5.27 -31.76 4.23
CA SER A 268 5.32 -31.06 2.94
C SER A 268 4.83 -31.96 1.82
N VAL A 269 4.10 -31.41 0.85
CA VAL A 269 3.56 -32.17 -0.28
C VAL A 269 3.97 -31.52 -1.59
N GLY A 270 4.73 -32.24 -2.41
CA GLY A 270 4.94 -31.92 -3.81
C GLY A 270 3.72 -32.37 -4.61
N LEU A 271 2.86 -31.44 -5.01
CA LEU A 271 1.75 -31.71 -5.92
C LEU A 271 2.19 -31.41 -7.36
N ALA A 272 1.73 -32.22 -8.31
CA ALA A 272 1.76 -31.84 -9.71
C ALA A 272 0.68 -30.79 -9.94
N THR A 273 1.07 -29.57 -10.34
CA THR A 273 0.14 -28.67 -11.02
C THR A 273 -0.13 -29.24 -12.41
N THR A 274 -1.22 -30.00 -12.55
CA THR A 274 -1.68 -30.52 -13.84
C THR A 274 -1.76 -29.38 -14.86
N GLN A 275 -1.20 -29.58 -16.06
CA GLN A 275 -1.27 -28.56 -17.11
C GLN A 275 -2.74 -28.24 -17.43
N GLY A 276 -3.11 -26.98 -17.18
CA GLY A 276 -4.46 -26.48 -17.44
C GLY A 276 -4.40 -25.03 -17.86
N THR A 277 -4.66 -24.77 -19.15
CA THR A 277 -5.04 -23.45 -19.66
C THR A 277 -6.48 -23.14 -19.24
N GLY A 278 -6.70 -22.99 -17.92
CA GLY A 278 -8.02 -22.87 -17.32
C GLY A 278 -7.98 -22.12 -15.99
N THR A 279 -9.04 -21.35 -15.73
CA THR A 279 -9.23 -20.55 -14.53
C THR A 279 -9.14 -21.38 -13.23
N TYR A 280 -8.55 -20.78 -12.21
CA TYR A 280 -8.44 -21.30 -10.85
C TYR A 280 -9.72 -22.00 -10.35
N LEU A 281 -9.54 -23.21 -9.80
CA LEU A 281 -10.55 -23.88 -9.00
C LEU A 281 -10.85 -23.06 -7.74
N SER A 282 -12.11 -22.69 -7.57
CA SER A 282 -12.57 -21.84 -6.47
C SER A 282 -12.58 -22.59 -5.14
N GLY A 283 -11.80 -22.10 -4.18
CA GLY A 283 -11.78 -22.59 -2.80
C GLY A 283 -10.55 -22.08 -2.04
N VAL A 284 -10.78 -21.30 -0.98
CA VAL A 284 -9.77 -20.67 -0.10
C VAL A 284 -9.09 -19.40 -0.65
N VAL A 285 -9.70 -18.25 -0.33
CA VAL A 285 -9.11 -16.93 0.00
C VAL A 285 -7.79 -16.51 -0.68
N GLY A 286 -7.91 -15.86 -1.87
CA GLY A 286 -7.05 -14.75 -2.38
C GLY A 286 -5.56 -15.02 -2.66
N PRO A 287 -5.05 -14.72 -3.88
CA PRO A 287 -5.08 -13.35 -4.38
C PRO A 287 -5.38 -13.13 -5.89
N VAL A 288 -5.76 -11.89 -6.21
CA VAL A 288 -5.76 -11.19 -7.53
C VAL A 288 -5.89 -12.04 -8.81
N ALA A 289 -7.07 -11.99 -9.43
CA ALA A 289 -7.29 -12.48 -10.79
C ALA A 289 -6.47 -11.68 -11.82
N GLY A 290 -5.64 -12.37 -12.61
CA GLY A 290 -4.92 -11.77 -13.74
C GLY A 290 -3.46 -12.21 -13.91
N VAL A 291 -2.84 -12.81 -12.90
CA VAL A 291 -1.47 -13.33 -12.99
C VAL A 291 -1.43 -14.56 -13.90
N ARG A 292 -0.88 -14.41 -15.11
CA ARG A 292 -0.54 -15.53 -15.98
C ARG A 292 0.71 -16.23 -15.45
N TYR A 293 0.61 -17.53 -15.20
CA TYR A 293 1.78 -18.39 -15.04
C TYR A 293 2.38 -18.65 -16.42
N ASP A 294 3.67 -18.37 -16.58
CA ASP A 294 4.40 -18.77 -17.78
C ASP A 294 4.92 -20.20 -17.58
N THR A 295 4.22 -21.16 -18.17
CA THR A 295 4.63 -22.57 -18.24
C THR A 295 5.14 -22.93 -19.64
N SER A 296 5.56 -21.96 -20.44
CA SER A 296 5.93 -22.18 -21.86
C SER A 296 7.27 -22.88 -22.06
N THR A 297 8.07 -23.02 -20.99
CA THR A 297 9.43 -23.59 -21.04
C THR A 297 9.54 -25.08 -20.69
N GLY A 298 8.46 -25.73 -20.24
CA GLY A 298 8.45 -27.16 -19.93
C GLY A 298 7.41 -27.56 -18.89
N THR A 299 7.17 -28.87 -18.76
CA THR A 299 6.38 -29.43 -17.66
C THR A 299 7.06 -29.17 -16.32
N ASN A 300 6.31 -28.77 -15.29
CA ASN A 300 6.80 -28.69 -13.90
C ASN A 300 6.95 -30.08 -13.25
N GLU A 301 7.64 -30.99 -13.95
CA GLU A 301 8.27 -32.17 -13.36
C GLU A 301 9.44 -31.65 -12.51
N GLY A 302 9.25 -31.58 -11.19
CA GLY A 302 10.31 -31.13 -10.29
C GLY A 302 10.04 -29.91 -9.41
N SER A 303 8.79 -29.53 -9.14
CA SER A 303 8.53 -28.45 -8.19
C SER A 303 9.12 -28.75 -6.79
N VAL A 304 9.80 -27.75 -6.20
CA VAL A 304 10.31 -27.80 -4.82
C VAL A 304 9.25 -27.23 -3.88
N SER A 305 8.54 -28.10 -3.18
CA SER A 305 7.55 -27.75 -2.17
C SER A 305 8.14 -27.77 -0.77
N ILE A 306 8.08 -26.65 -0.06
CA ILE A 306 8.54 -26.54 1.34
C ILE A 306 7.39 -26.58 2.36
N GLY A 307 6.19 -26.98 1.97
CA GLY A 307 5.00 -27.00 2.83
C GLY A 307 3.83 -27.76 2.22
N ALA A 308 2.65 -27.59 2.80
CA ALA A 308 1.39 -28.07 2.24
C ALA A 308 0.42 -26.90 2.00
N VAL A 309 -0.67 -27.15 1.28
CA VAL A 309 -1.75 -26.16 1.13
C VAL A 309 -2.29 -25.80 2.51
N GLY A 310 -2.35 -24.49 2.83
CA GLY A 310 -2.70 -24.00 4.16
C GLY A 310 -1.60 -24.10 5.23
N ALA A 311 -0.45 -24.71 4.93
CA ALA A 311 0.70 -24.87 5.82
C ALA A 311 2.02 -24.51 5.12
N THR A 312 2.08 -23.28 4.59
CA THR A 312 3.24 -22.73 3.88
C THR A 312 4.38 -22.36 4.84
N ARG A 313 5.63 -22.52 4.41
CA ARG A 313 6.83 -22.05 5.14
C ARG A 313 7.48 -20.85 4.45
N GLN A 314 8.27 -20.09 5.21
CA GLN A 314 9.03 -18.95 4.67
C GLN A 314 10.43 -19.40 4.22
N LEU A 315 10.82 -19.06 2.99
CA LEU A 315 12.24 -19.04 2.60
C LEU A 315 12.87 -17.77 3.19
N ARG A 316 14.05 -17.89 3.81
CA ARG A 316 14.80 -16.78 4.40
C ARG A 316 16.27 -16.87 4.00
N ASN A 317 17.00 -15.77 4.14
CA ASN A 317 18.40 -15.62 3.69
C ASN A 317 18.61 -15.85 2.19
N VAL A 318 17.57 -15.60 1.39
CA VAL A 318 17.61 -15.61 -0.08
C VAL A 318 18.14 -14.25 -0.56
N ALA A 319 19.10 -14.26 -1.47
CA ALA A 319 19.59 -13.06 -2.15
C ALA A 319 18.56 -12.55 -3.18
N ASP A 320 18.73 -11.34 -3.69
CA ASP A 320 17.82 -10.81 -4.71
C ASP A 320 17.94 -11.59 -6.03
N GLY A 321 16.80 -12.05 -6.55
CA GLY A 321 16.71 -12.79 -7.79
C GLY A 321 17.13 -11.95 -8.98
N VAL A 322 17.96 -12.52 -9.86
CA VAL A 322 18.53 -11.85 -11.04
C VAL A 322 17.83 -12.32 -12.32
N PHE A 323 17.41 -13.58 -12.37
CA PHE A 323 16.68 -14.17 -13.49
C PHE A 323 15.18 -14.27 -13.20
N ALA A 324 14.37 -14.38 -14.27
CA ALA A 324 12.90 -14.44 -14.17
C ALA A 324 12.35 -15.66 -13.40
N THR A 325 13.17 -16.69 -13.20
CA THR A 325 12.86 -17.93 -12.46
C THR A 325 13.31 -17.90 -10.99
N ASP A 326 14.00 -16.84 -10.56
CA ASP A 326 14.51 -16.74 -9.20
C ASP A 326 13.41 -16.34 -8.20
N ALA A 327 13.56 -16.75 -6.94
CA ALA A 327 12.65 -16.34 -5.88
C ALA A 327 12.85 -14.85 -5.53
N ALA A 328 11.92 -13.99 -5.94
CA ALA A 328 11.95 -12.57 -5.61
C ALA A 328 11.87 -12.33 -4.10
N THR A 329 12.78 -11.52 -3.55
CA THR A 329 12.72 -11.18 -2.12
C THR A 329 11.71 -10.07 -1.84
N VAL A 330 11.31 -9.93 -0.57
CA VAL A 330 10.46 -8.82 -0.11
C VAL A 330 11.06 -7.45 -0.46
N ARG A 331 12.39 -7.32 -0.56
CA ARG A 331 13.06 -6.06 -0.94
C ARG A 331 12.84 -5.71 -2.41
N GLN A 332 12.84 -6.70 -3.30
CA GLN A 332 12.55 -6.48 -4.72
C GLN A 332 11.08 -6.11 -4.93
N VAL A 333 10.18 -6.81 -4.24
CA VAL A 333 8.74 -6.47 -4.25
C VAL A 333 8.48 -5.09 -3.65
N ALA A 334 9.17 -4.72 -2.56
CA ALA A 334 9.09 -3.38 -1.97
C ALA A 334 9.63 -2.31 -2.92
N SER A 335 10.76 -2.53 -3.60
CA SER A 335 11.28 -1.61 -4.62
C SER A 335 10.29 -1.37 -5.76
N VAL A 336 9.58 -2.41 -6.22
CA VAL A 336 8.50 -2.28 -7.21
C VAL A 336 7.29 -1.53 -6.62
N ALA A 337 6.93 -1.78 -5.36
CA ALA A 337 5.85 -1.06 -4.68
C ALA A 337 6.19 0.44 -4.50
N ASP A 338 7.43 0.77 -4.13
CA ASP A 338 7.90 2.15 -3.98
C ASP A 338 7.92 2.89 -5.32
N GLN A 339 8.40 2.26 -6.39
CA GLN A 339 8.30 2.81 -7.75
C GLN A 339 6.85 3.03 -8.18
N THR A 340 5.95 2.11 -7.84
CA THR A 340 4.51 2.23 -8.12
C THR A 340 3.88 3.36 -7.31
N ASN A 341 4.26 3.53 -6.03
CA ASN A 341 3.81 4.62 -5.17
C ASN A 341 4.30 5.98 -5.66
N VAL A 342 5.56 6.09 -6.10
CA VAL A 342 6.10 7.30 -6.75
C VAL A 342 5.31 7.64 -8.01
N ALA A 343 5.02 6.65 -8.85
CA ALA A 343 4.20 6.85 -10.05
C ALA A 343 2.76 7.26 -9.72
N LEU A 344 2.14 6.66 -8.71
CA LEU A 344 0.79 7.00 -8.24
C LEU A 344 0.74 8.42 -7.64
N ASN A 345 1.73 8.81 -6.85
CA ASN A 345 1.85 10.16 -6.31
C ASN A 345 2.05 11.21 -7.41
N ALA A 346 2.81 10.88 -8.47
CA ALA A 346 2.92 11.74 -9.65
C ALA A 346 1.59 11.87 -10.42
N VAL A 347 0.77 10.82 -10.47
CA VAL A 347 -0.60 10.88 -11.02
C VAL A 347 -1.51 11.74 -10.13
N ASN A 348 -1.49 11.54 -8.81
CA ASN A 348 -2.28 12.33 -7.86
C ASN A 348 -1.92 13.83 -7.94
N GLY A 349 -0.64 14.19 -7.98
CA GLY A 349 -0.22 15.60 -8.16
C GLY A 349 -0.73 16.22 -9.48
N ARG A 350 -0.84 15.44 -10.56
CA ARG A 350 -1.48 15.90 -11.81
C ARG A 350 -2.99 16.07 -11.66
N VAL A 351 -3.66 15.22 -10.88
CA VAL A 351 -5.09 15.35 -10.55
C VAL A 351 -5.34 16.58 -9.67
N ASP A 352 -4.50 16.84 -8.67
CA ASP A 352 -4.62 18.00 -7.78
C ASP A 352 -4.42 19.33 -8.52
N VAL A 353 -3.42 19.41 -9.42
CA VAL A 353 -3.26 20.56 -10.32
C VAL A 353 -4.49 20.74 -11.22
N THR A 354 -5.07 19.63 -11.72
CA THR A 354 -6.30 19.67 -12.52
C THR A 354 -7.49 20.17 -11.70
N ASN A 355 -7.63 19.73 -10.46
CA ASN A 355 -8.67 20.18 -9.53
C ASN A 355 -8.49 21.66 -9.13
N ALA A 356 -7.26 22.14 -8.93
CA ALA A 356 -6.96 23.55 -8.67
C ALA A 356 -7.27 24.45 -9.88
N ASN A 357 -6.98 23.97 -11.09
CA ASN A 357 -7.38 24.62 -12.35
C ASN A 357 -8.91 24.65 -12.51
N LEU A 358 -9.60 23.58 -12.11
CA LEU A 358 -11.06 23.51 -12.13
C LEU A 358 -11.69 24.44 -11.07
N GLY A 359 -11.06 24.56 -9.90
CA GLY A 359 -11.46 25.47 -8.83
C GLY A 359 -11.27 26.94 -9.20
N THR A 360 -10.16 27.31 -9.83
CA THR A 360 -9.93 28.67 -10.35
C THR A 360 -10.86 28.99 -11.53
N LEU A 361 -11.15 28.03 -12.40
CA LEU A 361 -12.21 28.17 -13.40
C LEU A 361 -13.58 28.38 -12.73
N GLY A 362 -13.87 27.65 -11.65
CA GLY A 362 -15.08 27.82 -10.83
C GLY A 362 -15.19 29.20 -10.18
N THR A 363 -14.11 29.76 -9.63
CA THR A 363 -14.12 31.13 -9.10
C THR A 363 -14.30 32.16 -10.20
N GLN A 364 -13.69 31.97 -11.38
CA GLN A 364 -13.92 32.84 -12.54
C GLN A 364 -15.37 32.77 -13.04
N VAL A 365 -15.98 31.58 -13.06
CA VAL A 365 -17.41 31.40 -13.35
C VAL A 365 -18.27 32.09 -12.30
N GLY A 366 -17.90 32.04 -11.02
CA GLY A 366 -18.57 32.78 -9.93
C GLY A 366 -18.48 34.30 -10.08
N VAL A 367 -17.29 34.83 -10.43
CA VAL A 367 -17.09 36.25 -10.75
C VAL A 367 -17.92 36.66 -11.97
N ASN A 368 -17.94 35.84 -13.02
CA ASN A 368 -18.76 36.08 -14.21
C ASN A 368 -20.26 36.04 -13.87
N ALA A 369 -20.71 35.12 -13.01
CA ALA A 369 -22.09 35.05 -12.55
C ALA A 369 -22.48 36.27 -11.69
N ALA A 370 -21.59 36.77 -10.84
CA ALA A 370 -21.80 38.00 -10.07
C ALA A 370 -21.82 39.26 -10.98
N ALA A 371 -20.99 39.28 -12.03
CA ALA A 371 -21.02 40.33 -13.05
C ALA A 371 -22.32 40.28 -13.88
N VAL A 372 -22.79 39.09 -14.25
CA VAL A 372 -24.11 38.88 -14.89
C VAL A 372 -25.25 39.24 -13.95
N GLY A 373 -25.16 38.95 -12.66
CA GLY A 373 -26.14 39.39 -11.65
C GLY A 373 -26.16 40.91 -11.47
N THR A 374 -24.99 41.55 -11.48
CA THR A 374 -24.87 43.02 -11.46
C THR A 374 -25.43 43.64 -12.74
N LEU A 375 -25.17 43.03 -13.90
CA LEU A 375 -25.76 43.41 -15.17
C LEU A 375 -27.28 43.21 -15.17
N GLY A 376 -27.77 42.10 -14.60
CA GLY A 376 -29.19 41.84 -14.37
C GLY A 376 -29.85 42.85 -13.43
N GLY A 377 -29.16 43.28 -12.38
CA GLY A 377 -29.60 44.38 -11.52
C GLY A 377 -29.65 45.73 -12.25
N ARG A 378 -28.68 45.99 -13.14
CA ARG A 378 -28.70 47.19 -14.02
C ARG A 378 -29.79 47.10 -15.09
N VAL A 379 -30.07 45.92 -15.64
CA VAL A 379 -31.17 45.65 -16.57
C VAL A 379 -32.50 45.80 -15.85
N GLY A 380 -32.68 45.22 -14.67
CA GLY A 380 -33.87 45.39 -13.84
C GLY A 380 -34.10 46.84 -13.40
N ALA A 381 -33.04 47.58 -13.07
CA ALA A 381 -33.13 49.02 -12.82
C ALA A 381 -33.49 49.80 -14.10
N ALA A 382 -33.01 49.37 -15.27
CA ALA A 382 -33.40 49.93 -16.57
C ALA A 382 -34.84 49.54 -16.96
N GLU A 383 -35.33 48.35 -16.61
CA GLU A 383 -36.71 47.89 -16.80
C GLU A 383 -37.66 48.62 -15.85
N VAL A 384 -37.24 48.90 -14.61
CA VAL A 384 -37.97 49.79 -13.69
C VAL A 384 -37.95 51.22 -14.22
N ALA A 385 -36.82 51.72 -14.75
CA ALA A 385 -36.75 53.06 -15.34
C ALA A 385 -37.61 53.18 -16.61
N VAL A 386 -37.59 52.16 -17.48
CA VAL A 386 -38.49 52.02 -18.64
C VAL A 386 -39.93 51.87 -18.18
N GLY A 387 -40.21 51.13 -17.11
CA GLY A 387 -41.53 50.99 -16.49
C GLY A 387 -42.05 52.31 -15.93
N THR A 388 -41.20 53.13 -15.28
CA THR A 388 -41.55 54.50 -14.86
C THR A 388 -41.69 55.44 -16.04
N ASN A 389 -40.92 55.26 -17.13
CA ASN A 389 -41.10 56.04 -18.36
C ASN A 389 -42.37 55.64 -19.09
N THR A 390 -42.75 54.36 -19.12
CA THR A 390 -44.02 53.86 -19.63
C THR A 390 -45.17 54.33 -18.75
N ALA A 391 -45.03 54.33 -17.42
CA ALA A 391 -46.01 54.89 -16.50
C ALA A 391 -46.09 56.43 -16.58
N ALA A 392 -45.00 57.12 -16.94
CA ALA A 392 -44.99 58.56 -17.19
C ALA A 392 -45.52 58.92 -18.58
N VAL A 393 -45.35 58.05 -19.59
CA VAL A 393 -45.96 58.16 -20.93
C VAL A 393 -47.45 57.85 -20.85
N VAL A 394 -47.85 56.76 -20.18
CA VAL A 394 -49.25 56.48 -19.82
C VAL A 394 -49.79 57.64 -19.00
N GLY A 395 -49.06 58.12 -18.00
CA GLY A 395 -49.40 59.31 -17.23
C GLY A 395 -49.54 60.57 -18.08
N LEU A 396 -48.74 60.74 -19.14
CA LEU A 396 -48.90 61.81 -20.13
C LEU A 396 -50.14 61.60 -21.00
N THR A 397 -50.41 60.38 -21.45
CA THR A 397 -51.61 60.01 -22.23
C THR A 397 -52.86 60.20 -21.39
N THR A 398 -52.87 59.79 -20.12
CA THR A 398 -53.94 60.07 -19.17
C THR A 398 -54.03 61.56 -18.87
N ARG A 399 -52.90 62.28 -18.76
CA ARG A 399 -52.91 63.73 -18.46
C ARG A 399 -53.39 64.57 -19.64
N VAL A 400 -53.08 64.18 -20.88
CA VAL A 400 -53.65 64.72 -22.12
C VAL A 400 -55.14 64.36 -22.20
N GLY A 401 -55.51 63.10 -21.96
CA GLY A 401 -56.92 62.69 -21.89
C GLY A 401 -57.72 63.43 -20.80
N THR A 402 -57.12 63.71 -19.64
CA THR A 402 -57.73 64.54 -18.58
C THR A 402 -57.62 66.04 -18.84
N ALA A 403 -56.80 66.48 -19.81
CA ALA A 403 -56.81 67.87 -20.28
C ALA A 403 -57.92 68.07 -21.33
N GLU A 404 -58.13 67.10 -22.23
CA GLU A 404 -59.25 67.07 -23.17
C GLU A 404 -60.59 66.89 -22.43
N THR A 405 -60.67 65.90 -21.54
CA THR A 405 -61.80 65.75 -20.60
C THR A 405 -61.88 66.93 -19.62
N GLY A 406 -60.76 67.55 -19.29
CA GLY A 406 -60.64 68.73 -18.41
C GLY A 406 -61.18 70.00 -19.04
N ILE A 407 -61.02 70.19 -20.35
CA ILE A 407 -61.63 71.27 -21.12
C ILE A 407 -63.15 71.04 -21.19
N GLY A 408 -63.60 69.81 -21.50
CA GLY A 408 -65.02 69.46 -21.46
C GLY A 408 -65.66 69.60 -20.07
N THR A 409 -64.96 69.20 -19.02
CA THR A 409 -65.44 69.33 -17.63
C THR A 409 -65.29 70.74 -17.10
N ASN A 410 -64.36 71.59 -17.53
CA ASN A 410 -64.35 73.01 -17.17
C ASN A 410 -65.54 73.77 -17.79
N THR A 411 -65.91 73.43 -19.03
CA THR A 411 -67.15 73.94 -19.65
C THR A 411 -68.41 73.54 -18.88
N ALA A 412 -68.47 72.29 -18.37
CA ALA A 412 -69.59 71.82 -17.53
C ALA A 412 -69.49 72.26 -16.05
N ALA A 413 -68.29 72.48 -15.52
CA ALA A 413 -68.03 72.82 -14.13
C ALA A 413 -68.12 74.32 -13.87
N ILE A 414 -68.04 75.21 -14.87
CA ILE A 414 -68.45 76.60 -14.67
C ILE A 414 -69.96 76.67 -14.41
N ALA A 415 -70.77 75.90 -15.17
CA ALA A 415 -72.21 75.76 -14.91
C ALA A 415 -72.51 74.97 -13.62
N GLY A 416 -71.63 74.03 -13.23
CA GLY A 416 -71.78 73.20 -12.05
C GLY A 416 -71.22 73.78 -10.74
N LEU A 417 -70.23 74.68 -10.77
CA LEU A 417 -69.67 75.35 -9.59
C LEU A 417 -70.73 76.25 -8.94
N ASP A 418 -71.50 76.95 -9.75
CA ASP A 418 -72.59 77.82 -9.32
C ASP A 418 -73.61 77.07 -8.43
N THR A 419 -74.01 75.87 -8.84
CA THR A 419 -74.88 75.00 -8.04
C THR A 419 -74.12 74.24 -6.94
N ARG A 420 -72.84 73.90 -7.15
CA ARG A 420 -72.06 73.10 -6.21
C ARG A 420 -71.48 73.87 -5.05
N VAL A 421 -71.19 75.17 -5.14
CA VAL A 421 -70.72 75.95 -3.98
C VAL A 421 -71.78 75.88 -2.87
N GLY A 422 -73.05 76.15 -3.19
CA GLY A 422 -74.17 76.03 -2.24
C GLY A 422 -74.30 74.62 -1.65
N THR A 423 -74.25 73.57 -2.47
CA THR A 423 -74.32 72.19 -1.93
C THR A 423 -73.04 71.71 -1.23
N THR A 424 -71.86 72.29 -1.50
CA THR A 424 -70.60 71.89 -0.86
C THR A 424 -70.51 72.45 0.55
N GLU A 425 -71.05 73.65 0.77
CA GLU A 425 -71.27 74.20 2.12
C GLU A 425 -72.21 73.28 2.94
N THR A 426 -73.24 72.72 2.31
CA THR A 426 -74.15 71.72 2.92
C THR A 426 -73.59 70.29 3.00
N ASN A 427 -72.48 69.99 2.32
CA ASN A 427 -71.82 68.68 2.34
C ASN A 427 -70.55 68.65 3.20
N LEU A 428 -69.96 69.80 3.54
CA LEU A 428 -68.85 69.88 4.50
C LEU A 428 -69.30 69.49 5.93
N THR A 429 -70.56 69.78 6.26
CA THR A 429 -71.29 69.24 7.43
C THR A 429 -71.61 67.73 7.29
N GLY A 430 -71.73 67.23 6.07
CA GLY A 430 -71.88 65.80 5.76
C GLY A 430 -70.57 65.01 5.81
N VAL A 431 -69.43 65.62 5.49
CA VAL A 431 -68.10 65.01 5.60
C VAL A 431 -67.65 64.89 7.06
N THR A 432 -68.07 65.83 7.93
CA THR A 432 -67.97 65.65 9.39
C THR A 432 -68.79 64.44 9.88
N GLY A 433 -69.95 64.17 9.26
CA GLY A 433 -70.71 62.93 9.49
C GLY A 433 -70.04 61.66 8.92
N ARG A 434 -69.41 61.74 7.74
CA ARG A 434 -68.74 60.60 7.10
C ARG A 434 -67.40 60.24 7.74
N LEU A 435 -66.77 61.15 8.49
CA LEU A 435 -65.67 60.81 9.39
C LEU A 435 -66.17 59.86 10.51
N GLY A 436 -67.37 60.10 11.05
CA GLY A 436 -68.02 59.17 11.98
C GLY A 436 -68.37 57.81 11.34
N VAL A 437 -68.64 57.75 10.03
CA VAL A 437 -68.82 56.48 9.31
C VAL A 437 -67.49 55.76 9.05
N ALA A 438 -66.37 56.48 8.93
CA ALA A 438 -65.03 55.87 8.92
C ALA A 438 -64.62 55.34 10.31
N GLU A 439 -65.02 56.03 11.37
CA GLU A 439 -64.91 55.56 12.76
C GLU A 439 -65.80 54.31 12.99
N THR A 440 -66.96 54.24 12.33
CA THR A 440 -67.80 53.02 12.26
C THR A 440 -67.16 51.92 11.39
N GLY A 441 -66.33 52.26 10.41
CA GLY A 441 -65.54 51.28 9.64
C GLY A 441 -64.43 50.61 10.43
N LEU A 442 -63.88 51.28 11.46
CA LEU A 442 -62.98 50.66 12.43
C LEU A 442 -63.73 49.65 13.31
N VAL A 443 -65.03 49.88 13.58
CA VAL A 443 -65.90 48.89 14.22
C VAL A 443 -66.13 47.69 13.29
N THR A 444 -66.25 47.87 11.97
CA THR A 444 -66.34 46.73 11.02
C THR A 444 -65.02 45.94 10.89
N ALA A 445 -63.87 46.56 11.13
CA ALA A 445 -62.60 45.83 11.29
C ALA A 445 -62.57 45.01 12.60
N ASN A 446 -63.22 45.50 13.66
CA ASN A 446 -63.45 44.76 14.90
C ASN A 446 -64.49 43.62 14.72
N ASP A 447 -65.49 43.81 13.85
CA ASP A 447 -66.43 42.75 13.44
C ASP A 447 -65.73 41.63 12.63
N GLY A 448 -64.61 41.93 11.95
CA GLY A 448 -63.74 40.92 11.35
C GLY A 448 -63.05 40.01 12.39
N ILE A 449 -62.78 40.54 13.59
CA ILE A 449 -62.29 39.74 14.72
C ILE A 449 -63.45 38.90 15.30
N ALA A 450 -64.68 39.44 15.35
CA ALA A 450 -65.87 38.65 15.68
C ALA A 450 -66.16 37.54 14.65
N ALA A 451 -65.86 37.74 13.36
CA ALA A 451 -65.95 36.69 12.33
C ALA A 451 -64.89 35.59 12.50
N ASN A 452 -63.69 35.91 12.98
CA ASN A 452 -62.69 34.90 13.35
C ASN A 452 -63.08 34.13 14.63
N VAL A 453 -63.77 34.77 15.59
CA VAL A 453 -64.42 34.08 16.71
C VAL A 453 -65.54 33.15 16.22
N ALA A 454 -66.31 33.54 15.20
CA ALA A 454 -67.32 32.69 14.57
C ALA A 454 -66.71 31.49 13.81
N ALA A 455 -65.54 31.65 13.18
CA ALA A 455 -64.81 30.54 12.55
C ALA A 455 -64.27 29.53 13.58
N ILE A 456 -63.86 30.00 14.76
CA ILE A 456 -63.50 29.13 15.89
C ILE A 456 -64.75 28.41 16.44
N GLY A 457 -65.90 29.09 16.53
CA GLY A 457 -67.20 28.42 16.82
C GLY A 457 -67.64 27.40 15.76
N GLY A 458 -67.19 27.54 14.51
CA GLY A 458 -67.37 26.56 13.43
C GLY A 458 -66.47 25.31 13.57
N LEU A 459 -65.29 25.46 14.18
CA LEU A 459 -64.45 24.33 14.60
C LEU A 459 -65.01 23.64 15.84
N ASP A 460 -65.56 24.42 16.78
CA ASP A 460 -66.24 23.92 17.98
C ASP A 460 -67.49 23.09 17.63
N THR A 461 -68.29 23.50 16.64
CA THR A 461 -69.42 22.67 16.14
C THR A 461 -68.98 21.42 15.36
N ARG A 462 -67.76 21.39 14.81
CA ARG A 462 -67.17 20.17 14.23
C ARG A 462 -66.58 19.23 15.28
N LEU A 463 -66.10 19.76 16.41
CA LEU A 463 -65.73 18.97 17.57
C LEU A 463 -66.98 18.39 18.26
N GLY A 464 -68.01 19.22 18.47
CA GLY A 464 -69.29 18.80 19.02
C GLY A 464 -70.00 17.74 18.19
N THR A 465 -69.94 17.78 16.85
CA THR A 465 -70.49 16.69 16.01
C THR A 465 -69.68 15.39 16.07
N ALA A 466 -68.37 15.45 16.33
CA ALA A 466 -67.57 14.26 16.64
C ALA A 466 -67.91 13.70 18.04
N GLU A 467 -68.13 14.56 19.03
CA GLU A 467 -68.60 14.16 20.37
C GLU A 467 -70.02 13.59 20.36
N THR A 468 -70.94 14.09 19.52
CA THR A 468 -72.28 13.48 19.35
C THR A 468 -72.19 12.07 18.75
N GLY A 469 -71.21 11.80 17.87
CA GLY A 469 -70.91 10.45 17.37
C GLY A 469 -70.38 9.51 18.47
N ILE A 470 -69.55 10.04 19.37
CA ILE A 470 -69.11 9.32 20.58
C ILE A 470 -70.30 9.07 21.52
N GLY A 471 -71.20 10.04 21.70
CA GLY A 471 -72.43 9.89 22.48
C GLY A 471 -73.41 8.82 21.94
N ALA A 472 -73.49 8.68 20.61
CA ALA A 472 -74.24 7.59 19.98
C ALA A 472 -73.62 6.22 20.27
N ASN A 473 -72.28 6.10 20.21
CA ASN A 473 -71.57 4.88 20.58
C ASN A 473 -71.69 4.57 22.09
N THR A 474 -71.65 5.58 22.98
CA THR A 474 -71.90 5.41 24.42
C THR A 474 -73.33 4.91 24.68
N THR A 475 -74.32 5.36 23.91
CA THR A 475 -75.71 4.89 24.03
C THR A 475 -75.89 3.46 23.50
N ALA A 476 -75.17 3.09 22.43
CA ALA A 476 -75.10 1.70 21.96
C ALA A 476 -74.42 0.78 22.98
N ILE A 477 -73.35 1.25 23.64
CA ILE A 477 -72.66 0.53 24.73
C ILE A 477 -73.56 0.41 25.97
N ALA A 478 -74.36 1.43 26.31
CA ALA A 478 -75.36 1.33 27.38
C ALA A 478 -76.46 0.29 27.05
N THR A 479 -76.86 0.19 25.77
CA THR A 479 -77.83 -0.82 25.30
C THR A 479 -77.23 -2.24 25.29
N LEU A 480 -75.93 -2.36 25.04
CA LEU A 480 -75.18 -3.61 25.18
C LEU A 480 -75.01 -3.99 26.67
N GLY A 481 -74.73 -3.01 27.54
CA GLY A 481 -74.66 -3.16 28.99
C GLY A 481 -75.96 -3.62 29.63
N THR A 482 -77.12 -3.15 29.14
CA THR A 482 -78.43 -3.67 29.59
C THR A 482 -78.71 -5.12 29.14
N ARG A 483 -78.05 -5.62 28.08
CA ARG A 483 -78.09 -7.04 27.69
C ARG A 483 -77.10 -7.90 28.50
N VAL A 484 -75.93 -7.35 28.84
CA VAL A 484 -74.94 -8.02 29.70
C VAL A 484 -75.47 -8.15 31.13
N GLY A 485 -76.00 -7.07 31.73
CA GLY A 485 -76.62 -7.11 33.06
C GLY A 485 -77.85 -8.02 33.17
N GLY A 486 -78.61 -8.21 32.08
CA GLY A 486 -79.68 -9.21 32.00
C GLY A 486 -79.18 -10.67 31.94
N THR A 487 -77.93 -10.88 31.52
CA THR A 487 -77.28 -12.21 31.51
C THR A 487 -76.59 -12.50 32.84
N GLU A 488 -75.99 -11.48 33.46
CA GLU A 488 -75.33 -11.57 34.78
C GLU A 488 -76.33 -11.79 35.92
N THR A 489 -77.51 -11.16 35.87
CA THR A 489 -78.58 -11.40 36.86
C THR A 489 -79.19 -12.80 36.78
N GLY A 490 -79.28 -13.40 35.58
CA GLY A 490 -79.64 -14.80 35.41
C GLY A 490 -78.57 -15.77 35.92
N LEU A 491 -77.29 -15.44 35.72
CA LEU A 491 -76.17 -16.23 36.23
C LEU A 491 -76.07 -16.17 37.76
N ALA A 492 -76.44 -15.04 38.38
CA ALA A 492 -76.51 -14.91 39.84
C ALA A 492 -77.57 -15.85 40.47
N ASP A 493 -78.79 -15.93 39.92
CA ASP A 493 -79.85 -16.83 40.43
C ASP A 493 -79.46 -18.32 40.25
N VAL A 494 -78.85 -18.67 39.12
CA VAL A 494 -78.31 -20.04 38.89
C VAL A 494 -77.19 -20.35 39.89
N THR A 495 -76.28 -19.41 40.16
CA THR A 495 -75.18 -19.60 41.12
C THR A 495 -75.69 -19.80 42.55
N THR A 496 -76.69 -19.02 42.98
CA THR A 496 -77.29 -19.17 44.32
C THR A 496 -78.09 -20.47 44.46
N ARG A 497 -78.76 -20.94 43.41
CA ARG A 497 -79.50 -22.21 43.42
C ARG A 497 -78.59 -23.43 43.29
N LEU A 498 -77.47 -23.31 42.56
CA LEU A 498 -76.45 -24.35 42.48
C LEU A 498 -75.79 -24.56 43.84
N GLY A 499 -75.37 -23.50 44.55
CA GLY A 499 -74.68 -23.62 45.84
C GLY A 499 -75.48 -24.33 46.96
N VAL A 500 -76.82 -24.25 46.94
CA VAL A 500 -77.69 -24.96 47.91
C VAL A 500 -77.92 -26.42 47.51
N ALA A 501 -77.92 -26.75 46.21
CA ALA A 501 -77.97 -28.14 45.75
C ALA A 501 -76.61 -28.86 45.89
N GLU A 502 -75.52 -28.13 45.65
CA GLU A 502 -74.13 -28.58 45.72
C GLU A 502 -73.73 -28.92 47.16
N THR A 503 -74.10 -28.11 48.15
CA THR A 503 -73.90 -28.44 49.57
C THR A 503 -74.66 -29.71 50.02
N GLY A 504 -75.85 -29.97 49.48
CA GLY A 504 -76.59 -31.20 49.74
C GLY A 504 -75.98 -32.44 49.07
N LEU A 505 -75.54 -32.32 47.81
CA LEU A 505 -74.96 -33.43 47.05
C LEU A 505 -73.54 -33.77 47.53
N VAL A 506 -72.74 -32.78 47.95
CA VAL A 506 -71.41 -32.98 48.54
C VAL A 506 -71.47 -33.81 49.83
N ALA A 507 -72.47 -33.61 50.69
CA ALA A 507 -72.64 -34.38 51.92
C ALA A 507 -72.95 -35.86 51.65
N ALA A 508 -73.83 -36.16 50.69
CA ALA A 508 -74.19 -37.54 50.33
C ALA A 508 -73.09 -38.25 49.53
N ASN A 509 -72.46 -37.54 48.58
CA ASN A 509 -71.37 -38.08 47.77
C ASN A 509 -70.09 -38.32 48.61
N GLY A 510 -69.83 -37.46 49.61
CA GLY A 510 -68.68 -37.60 50.51
C GLY A 510 -68.70 -38.92 51.31
N GLY A 511 -69.87 -39.34 51.81
CA GLY A 511 -70.01 -40.58 52.57
C GLY A 511 -69.80 -41.86 51.73
N ILE A 512 -70.32 -41.88 50.50
CA ILE A 512 -70.18 -43.05 49.60
C ILE A 512 -68.77 -43.10 48.98
N THR A 513 -68.21 -41.93 48.63
CA THR A 513 -66.82 -41.83 48.13
C THR A 513 -65.81 -42.26 49.19
N ALA A 514 -65.98 -41.88 50.47
CA ALA A 514 -65.06 -42.28 51.54
C ALA A 514 -64.91 -43.81 51.70
N ASN A 515 -66.02 -44.55 51.61
CA ASN A 515 -65.99 -46.02 51.72
C ASN A 515 -65.40 -46.70 50.47
N GLY A 516 -65.66 -46.16 49.27
CA GLY A 516 -65.02 -46.63 48.04
C GLY A 516 -63.51 -46.37 48.01
N VAL A 517 -63.07 -45.20 48.48
CA VAL A 517 -61.66 -44.80 48.58
C VAL A 517 -60.91 -45.65 49.62
N ALA A 518 -61.54 -46.04 50.73
CA ALA A 518 -60.88 -46.88 51.74
C ALA A 518 -60.60 -48.31 51.25
N ILE A 519 -61.57 -48.94 50.57
CA ILE A 519 -61.43 -50.32 50.08
C ILE A 519 -60.59 -50.36 48.79
N GLY A 520 -60.76 -49.36 47.91
CA GLY A 520 -59.84 -49.12 46.80
C GLY A 520 -58.41 -48.93 47.30
N GLY A 521 -58.19 -48.07 48.29
CA GLY A 521 -56.88 -47.83 48.89
C GLY A 521 -56.20 -49.07 49.48
N LEU A 522 -56.95 -50.06 49.95
CA LEU A 522 -56.40 -51.33 50.42
C LEU A 522 -56.01 -52.27 49.27
N ASN A 523 -56.85 -52.40 48.23
CA ASN A 523 -56.55 -53.29 47.11
C ASN A 523 -55.53 -52.67 46.13
N THR A 524 -55.56 -51.35 45.94
CA THR A 524 -54.49 -50.59 45.27
C THR A 524 -53.18 -50.71 46.04
N ARG A 525 -53.18 -50.69 47.38
CA ARG A 525 -51.94 -50.95 48.15
C ARG A 525 -51.38 -52.35 47.92
N LEU A 526 -52.22 -53.39 47.92
CA LEU A 526 -51.78 -54.76 47.64
C LEU A 526 -51.28 -54.91 46.20
N GLY A 527 -52.00 -54.33 45.23
CA GLY A 527 -51.59 -54.24 43.83
C GLY A 527 -50.30 -53.44 43.63
N THR A 528 -50.05 -52.36 44.38
CA THR A 528 -48.76 -51.64 44.37
C THR A 528 -47.64 -52.40 45.07
N VAL A 529 -47.95 -53.38 45.93
CA VAL A 529 -46.93 -54.26 46.53
C VAL A 529 -46.56 -55.39 45.55
N GLU A 530 -47.52 -56.03 44.87
CA GLU A 530 -47.20 -57.02 43.83
C GLU A 530 -46.65 -56.39 42.55
N THR A 531 -47.19 -55.24 42.12
CA THR A 531 -46.59 -54.42 41.05
C THR A 531 -45.29 -53.77 41.52
N GLY A 532 -45.11 -53.56 42.83
CA GLY A 532 -43.83 -53.15 43.42
C GLY A 532 -42.80 -54.28 43.42
N ILE A 533 -43.23 -55.53 43.65
CA ILE A 533 -42.39 -56.72 43.53
C ILE A 533 -42.08 -57.01 42.05
N GLY A 534 -43.05 -56.86 41.16
CA GLY A 534 -42.88 -56.99 39.71
C GLY A 534 -42.02 -55.89 39.11
N THR A 535 -42.23 -54.62 39.47
CA THR A 535 -41.33 -53.53 39.08
C THR A 535 -39.99 -53.63 39.77
N ASN A 536 -39.87 -54.21 40.98
CA ASN A 536 -38.58 -54.59 41.54
C ASN A 536 -37.96 -55.78 40.78
N THR A 537 -38.70 -56.77 40.28
CA THR A 537 -38.16 -57.85 39.44
C THR A 537 -37.74 -57.33 38.07
N THR A 538 -38.49 -56.40 37.46
CA THR A 538 -38.14 -55.73 36.20
C THR A 538 -37.05 -54.67 36.39
N ALA A 539 -36.97 -54.03 37.56
CA ALA A 539 -35.85 -53.17 37.92
C ALA A 539 -34.65 -53.99 38.39
N ILE A 540 -34.81 -55.24 38.85
CA ILE A 540 -33.73 -56.19 39.11
C ILE A 540 -33.25 -56.76 37.79
N THR A 541 -34.09 -57.21 36.85
CA THR A 541 -33.64 -57.61 35.50
C THR A 541 -33.19 -56.42 34.66
N GLY A 542 -33.68 -55.22 34.94
CA GLY A 542 -33.17 -53.96 34.39
C GLY A 542 -31.87 -53.50 35.05
N LEU A 543 -31.66 -53.81 36.34
CA LEU A 543 -30.39 -53.66 37.04
C LEU A 543 -29.42 -54.78 36.66
N ASP A 544 -29.88 -55.96 36.25
CA ASP A 544 -29.10 -57.13 35.80
C ASP A 544 -28.72 -56.98 34.33
N ALA A 545 -29.59 -56.39 33.51
CA ALA A 545 -29.23 -55.89 32.19
C ALA A 545 -28.32 -54.66 32.30
N ARG A 546 -28.53 -53.76 33.27
CA ARG A 546 -27.60 -52.65 33.52
C ARG A 546 -26.29 -53.10 34.15
N LEU A 547 -26.31 -54.13 35.00
CA LEU A 547 -25.14 -54.79 35.55
C LEU A 547 -24.43 -55.51 34.43
N GLY A 548 -25.13 -56.20 33.53
CA GLY A 548 -24.60 -56.76 32.29
C GLY A 548 -24.01 -55.70 31.35
N THR A 549 -24.61 -54.51 31.20
CA THR A 549 -23.99 -53.38 30.48
C THR A 549 -22.84 -52.72 31.25
N ALA A 550 -22.83 -52.84 32.58
CA ALA A 550 -21.76 -52.37 33.44
C ALA A 550 -20.67 -53.42 33.63
N GLU A 551 -20.92 -54.69 33.34
CA GLU A 551 -20.00 -55.84 33.35
C GLU A 551 -19.39 -55.99 31.97
N THR A 552 -20.13 -55.77 30.89
CA THR A 552 -19.55 -55.50 29.57
C THR A 552 -18.87 -54.14 29.54
N GLY A 553 -19.37 -53.13 30.26
CA GLY A 553 -18.69 -51.85 30.47
C GLY A 553 -17.44 -51.98 31.34
N ILE A 554 -17.43 -52.85 32.36
CA ILE A 554 -16.26 -53.21 33.17
C ILE A 554 -15.36 -54.18 32.41
N ALA A 555 -15.85 -54.98 31.47
CA ALA A 555 -15.04 -55.81 30.58
C ALA A 555 -14.44 -55.00 29.43
N ASP A 556 -15.08 -53.90 29.01
CA ASP A 556 -14.52 -52.92 28.07
C ASP A 556 -13.59 -51.96 28.79
N VAL A 557 -13.88 -51.55 30.03
CA VAL A 557 -12.94 -50.83 30.89
C VAL A 557 -11.77 -51.73 31.30
N ASN A 558 -11.98 -53.00 31.63
CA ASN A 558 -10.90 -53.97 31.87
C ASN A 558 -10.17 -54.25 30.56
N GLY A 559 -10.85 -54.42 29.43
CA GLY A 559 -10.21 -54.55 28.12
C GLY A 559 -9.39 -53.32 27.74
N ARG A 560 -9.83 -52.12 28.13
CA ARG A 560 -9.09 -50.86 27.99
C ARG A 560 -8.01 -50.68 29.05
N VAL A 561 -8.14 -51.26 30.24
CA VAL A 561 -7.12 -51.31 31.29
C VAL A 561 -6.08 -52.37 30.95
N ASP A 562 -6.43 -53.46 30.28
CA ASP A 562 -5.56 -54.49 29.75
C ASP A 562 -4.89 -54.01 28.48
N LEU A 563 -5.57 -53.24 27.63
CA LEU A 563 -4.96 -52.52 26.52
C LEU A 563 -4.08 -51.37 27.03
N ALA A 564 -4.43 -50.71 28.14
CA ALA A 564 -3.59 -49.71 28.79
C ALA A 564 -2.41 -50.35 29.53
N ASN A 565 -2.56 -51.52 30.14
CA ASN A 565 -1.49 -52.30 30.75
C ASN A 565 -0.57 -52.84 29.66
N THR A 566 -1.11 -53.38 28.56
CA THR A 566 -0.35 -53.71 27.34
C THR A 566 0.32 -52.47 26.75
N SER A 567 -0.29 -51.29 26.85
CA SER A 567 0.33 -50.03 26.44
C SER A 567 1.37 -49.53 27.45
N ILE A 568 1.24 -49.83 28.73
CA ILE A 568 2.19 -49.51 29.82
C ILE A 568 3.37 -50.47 29.78
N ASP A 569 3.15 -51.75 29.43
CA ASP A 569 4.16 -52.76 29.17
C ASP A 569 4.84 -52.51 27.82
N SER A 570 4.10 -52.04 26.80
CA SER A 570 4.66 -51.52 25.56
C SER A 570 5.47 -50.23 25.82
N LEU A 571 5.01 -49.34 26.70
CA LEU A 571 5.75 -48.16 27.12
C LEU A 571 6.92 -48.53 28.03
N GLY A 572 6.85 -49.61 28.81
CA GLY A 572 7.88 -50.10 29.71
C GLY A 572 8.97 -50.87 28.98
N THR A 573 8.61 -51.65 27.96
CA THR A 573 9.54 -52.24 27.00
C THR A 573 10.13 -51.16 26.10
N ARG A 574 9.34 -50.19 25.62
CA ARG A 574 9.87 -49.01 24.91
C ARG A 574 10.79 -48.18 25.79
N LEU A 575 10.47 -48.00 27.06
CA LEU A 575 11.31 -47.31 28.04
C LEU A 575 12.57 -48.11 28.30
N GLY A 576 12.51 -49.43 28.46
CA GLY A 576 13.68 -50.30 28.56
C GLY A 576 14.56 -50.28 27.30
N THR A 577 13.96 -50.24 26.10
CA THR A 577 14.71 -50.02 24.84
C THR A 577 15.22 -48.59 24.71
N ALA A 578 14.58 -47.61 25.34
CA ALA A 578 15.04 -46.22 25.39
C ALA A 578 16.13 -46.04 26.45
N GLU A 579 16.12 -46.76 27.57
CA GLU A 579 17.18 -46.83 28.57
C GLU A 579 18.39 -47.59 28.03
N THR A 580 18.16 -48.69 27.31
CA THR A 580 19.21 -49.40 26.55
C THR A 580 19.75 -48.50 25.43
N GLY A 581 18.86 -47.79 24.73
CA GLY A 581 19.18 -46.81 23.69
C GLY A 581 19.93 -45.59 24.21
N ILE A 582 19.58 -45.11 25.41
CA ILE A 582 20.29 -44.08 26.16
C ILE A 582 21.65 -44.64 26.60
N GLY A 583 21.74 -45.89 27.07
CA GLY A 583 23.00 -46.55 27.40
C GLY A 583 23.93 -46.68 26.19
N THR A 584 23.43 -47.09 25.03
CA THR A 584 24.19 -47.11 23.78
C THR A 584 24.51 -45.71 23.29
N ASN A 585 23.63 -44.72 23.48
CA ASN A 585 23.93 -43.32 23.18
C ASN A 585 24.96 -42.75 24.15
N THR A 586 24.98 -43.12 25.43
CA THR A 586 26.00 -42.74 26.40
C THR A 586 27.35 -43.37 26.04
N ALA A 587 27.36 -44.64 25.62
CA ALA A 587 28.56 -45.29 25.10
C ALA A 587 29.04 -44.67 23.78
N ALA A 588 28.13 -44.31 22.88
CA ALA A 588 28.43 -43.61 21.63
C ALA A 588 28.88 -42.16 21.88
N ILE A 589 28.34 -41.48 22.90
CA ILE A 589 28.78 -40.16 23.37
C ILE A 589 30.17 -40.27 23.99
N ALA A 590 30.48 -41.29 24.79
CA ALA A 590 31.84 -41.53 25.29
C ALA A 590 32.83 -41.87 24.15
N GLY A 591 32.38 -42.59 23.12
CA GLY A 591 33.14 -42.83 21.89
C GLY A 591 33.32 -41.57 21.04
N LEU A 592 32.31 -40.69 20.98
CA LEU A 592 32.39 -39.38 20.35
C LEU A 592 33.28 -38.43 21.14
N ASP A 593 33.25 -38.45 22.48
CA ASP A 593 34.11 -37.69 23.37
C ASP A 593 35.58 -38.13 23.20
N THR A 594 35.82 -39.44 23.13
CA THR A 594 37.14 -39.99 22.76
C THR A 594 37.57 -39.52 21.36
N ARG A 595 36.67 -39.55 20.36
CA ARG A 595 36.94 -39.06 19.00
C ARG A 595 37.16 -37.54 18.95
N ILE A 596 36.42 -36.77 19.74
CA ILE A 596 36.57 -35.32 19.90
C ILE A 596 37.94 -35.04 20.52
N GLY A 597 38.33 -35.75 21.59
CA GLY A 597 39.68 -35.67 22.15
C GLY A 597 40.79 -36.01 21.15
N THR A 598 40.64 -37.06 20.32
CA THR A 598 41.61 -37.32 19.23
C THR A 598 41.58 -36.23 18.15
N THR A 599 40.43 -35.62 17.89
CA THR A 599 40.25 -34.53 16.92
C THR A 599 40.81 -33.22 17.46
N GLU A 600 40.71 -32.96 18.75
CA GLU A 600 41.29 -31.82 19.48
C GLU A 600 42.81 -31.97 19.56
N THR A 601 43.33 -33.19 19.75
CA THR A 601 44.76 -33.50 19.64
C THR A 601 45.25 -33.29 18.20
N GLY A 602 44.47 -33.71 17.21
CA GLY A 602 44.71 -33.46 15.79
C GLY A 602 44.64 -31.97 15.43
N LEU A 603 43.69 -31.23 15.99
CA LEU A 603 43.53 -29.80 15.81
C LEU A 603 44.67 -29.02 16.48
N THR A 604 45.14 -29.44 17.65
CA THR A 604 46.36 -28.93 18.30
C THR A 604 47.58 -29.15 17.40
N THR A 605 47.66 -30.30 16.72
CA THR A 605 48.71 -30.58 15.72
C THR A 605 48.57 -29.70 14.47
N VAL A 606 47.34 -29.40 14.02
CA VAL A 606 47.07 -28.47 12.91
C VAL A 606 47.39 -27.03 13.31
N ILE A 607 47.03 -26.59 14.52
CA ILE A 607 47.39 -25.28 15.08
C ILE A 607 48.92 -25.15 15.11
N GLY A 608 49.66 -26.11 15.65
CA GLY A 608 51.13 -26.09 15.61
C GLY A 608 51.73 -26.07 14.19
N ARG A 609 51.02 -26.60 13.18
CA ARG A 609 51.40 -26.47 11.76
C ARG A 609 51.02 -25.11 11.17
N VAL A 610 49.96 -24.47 11.65
CA VAL A 610 49.57 -23.10 11.30
C VAL A 610 50.55 -22.11 11.94
N ASP A 611 50.89 -22.26 13.22
CA ASP A 611 51.91 -21.45 13.90
C ASP A 611 53.27 -21.55 13.19
N LEU A 612 53.65 -22.75 12.74
CA LEU A 612 54.86 -22.95 11.93
C LEU A 612 54.73 -22.34 10.53
N ALA A 613 53.54 -22.36 9.92
CA ALA A 613 53.30 -21.69 8.64
C ALA A 613 53.35 -20.17 8.80
N ASP A 614 52.82 -19.62 9.89
CA ASP A 614 52.81 -18.19 10.21
C ASP A 614 54.24 -17.68 10.53
N ALA A 615 55.02 -18.48 11.28
CA ALA A 615 56.45 -18.23 11.45
C ALA A 615 57.23 -18.26 10.13
N ASN A 616 56.91 -19.20 9.22
CA ASN A 616 57.50 -19.24 7.88
C ASN A 616 57.04 -18.06 7.01
N ILE A 617 55.79 -17.60 7.14
CA ILE A 617 55.28 -16.40 6.48
C ILE A 617 56.02 -15.16 6.99
N GLY A 618 56.25 -15.03 8.30
CA GLY A 618 57.08 -13.96 8.87
C GLY A 618 58.54 -13.99 8.38
N VAL A 619 59.11 -15.18 8.13
CA VAL A 619 60.43 -15.31 7.48
C VAL A 619 60.37 -14.94 6.00
N LEU A 620 59.29 -15.27 5.28
CA LEU A 620 59.09 -14.81 3.90
C LEU A 620 58.87 -13.30 3.82
N ASP A 621 58.14 -12.71 4.76
CA ASP A 621 57.89 -11.27 4.88
C ASP A 621 59.18 -10.50 5.18
N GLY A 622 60.00 -10.98 6.12
CA GLY A 622 61.35 -10.45 6.35
C GLY A 622 62.25 -10.56 5.11
N ARG A 623 62.14 -11.64 4.33
CA ARG A 623 62.85 -11.78 3.04
C ARG A 623 62.27 -10.89 1.94
N LEU A 624 60.97 -10.64 1.95
CA LEU A 624 60.28 -9.74 1.03
C LEU A 624 60.71 -8.30 1.32
N GLY A 625 60.72 -7.85 2.57
CA GLY A 625 61.23 -6.54 2.96
C GLY A 625 62.70 -6.33 2.58
N VAL A 626 63.55 -7.36 2.69
CA VAL A 626 64.94 -7.30 2.17
C VAL A 626 64.95 -7.20 0.63
N ALA A 627 64.08 -7.91 -0.07
CA ALA A 627 63.95 -7.82 -1.52
C ALA A 627 63.39 -6.48 -2.00
N GLU A 628 62.44 -5.88 -1.28
CA GLU A 628 61.88 -4.54 -1.51
C GLU A 628 62.94 -3.46 -1.25
N THR A 629 63.74 -3.60 -0.19
CA THR A 629 64.88 -2.71 0.07
C THR A 629 65.93 -2.83 -1.04
N GLY A 630 66.19 -4.04 -1.53
CA GLY A 630 67.06 -4.28 -2.68
C GLY A 630 66.48 -3.73 -3.99
N LEU A 631 65.16 -3.80 -4.18
CA LEU A 631 64.48 -3.22 -5.33
C LEU A 631 64.52 -1.70 -5.27
N ALA A 632 64.39 -1.09 -4.08
CA ALA A 632 64.57 0.35 -3.87
C ALA A 632 66.01 0.81 -4.18
N ASP A 633 67.05 0.04 -3.81
CA ASP A 633 68.43 0.30 -4.24
C ASP A 633 68.59 0.18 -5.76
N VAL A 634 68.00 -0.85 -6.38
CA VAL A 634 67.98 -0.99 -7.85
C VAL A 634 67.25 0.17 -8.51
N THR A 635 66.12 0.64 -7.98
CA THR A 635 65.39 1.82 -8.47
C THR A 635 66.21 3.09 -8.29
N GLY A 636 66.89 3.27 -7.16
CA GLY A 636 67.82 4.39 -6.96
C GLY A 636 68.98 4.35 -7.95
N ARG A 637 69.54 3.17 -8.21
CA ARG A 637 70.60 2.94 -9.21
C ARG A 637 70.09 3.19 -10.64
N ILE A 638 68.86 2.79 -10.95
CA ILE A 638 68.19 3.15 -12.22
C ILE A 638 68.05 4.67 -12.31
N GLY A 639 67.61 5.37 -11.26
CA GLY A 639 67.58 6.84 -11.24
C GLY A 639 68.95 7.50 -11.45
N THR A 640 70.03 6.93 -10.89
CA THR A 640 71.41 7.39 -11.20
C THR A 640 71.83 7.06 -12.63
N ALA A 641 71.35 5.96 -13.21
CA ALA A 641 71.59 5.61 -14.60
C ALA A 641 70.78 6.49 -15.56
N GLU A 642 69.54 6.86 -15.22
CA GLU A 642 68.67 7.77 -15.98
C GLU A 642 69.20 9.21 -15.96
N THR A 643 69.68 9.69 -14.81
CA THR A 643 70.38 10.99 -14.74
C THR A 643 71.72 10.96 -15.49
N GLY A 644 72.44 9.84 -15.46
CA GLY A 644 73.60 9.60 -16.32
C GLY A 644 73.25 9.56 -17.81
N LEU A 645 72.12 8.95 -18.19
CA LEU A 645 71.63 8.84 -19.56
C LEU A 645 71.06 10.17 -20.06
N SER A 646 70.46 10.98 -19.18
CA SER A 646 70.05 12.37 -19.44
C SER A 646 71.28 13.27 -19.60
N THR A 647 72.34 13.07 -18.81
CA THR A 647 73.62 13.76 -19.00
C THR A 647 74.29 13.36 -20.33
N LEU A 648 74.23 12.07 -20.69
CA LEU A 648 74.68 11.59 -21.99
C LEU A 648 73.78 12.11 -23.12
N GLY A 649 72.48 12.22 -22.89
CA GLY A 649 71.48 12.86 -23.77
C GLY A 649 71.85 14.30 -24.04
N GLY A 650 72.08 15.12 -23.01
CA GLY A 650 72.55 16.50 -23.16
C GLY A 650 73.91 16.60 -23.88
N ARG A 651 74.82 15.62 -23.70
CA ARG A 651 76.06 15.53 -24.50
C ARG A 651 75.80 15.11 -25.95
N VAL A 652 74.79 14.27 -26.20
CA VAL A 652 74.31 13.92 -27.55
C VAL A 652 73.61 15.10 -28.19
N ASP A 653 72.86 15.91 -27.45
CA ASP A 653 72.21 17.15 -27.92
C ASP A 653 73.26 18.21 -28.25
N VAL A 654 74.29 18.39 -27.42
CA VAL A 654 75.45 19.25 -27.75
C VAL A 654 76.20 18.71 -28.96
N ASN A 655 76.50 17.42 -29.02
CA ASN A 655 77.11 16.81 -30.22
C ASN A 655 76.20 16.93 -31.45
N THR A 656 74.88 16.92 -31.28
CA THR A 656 73.88 17.09 -32.35
C THR A 656 73.82 18.55 -32.79
N ALA A 657 73.98 19.51 -31.88
CA ALA A 657 74.13 20.93 -32.18
C ALA A 657 75.48 21.24 -32.85
N ASP A 658 76.56 20.57 -32.46
CA ASP A 658 77.86 20.64 -33.11
C ASP A 658 77.82 20.00 -34.50
N ILE A 659 77.17 18.83 -34.65
CA ILE A 659 76.90 18.19 -35.94
C ILE A 659 75.93 19.03 -36.79
N ALA A 660 74.99 19.76 -36.19
CA ALA A 660 74.11 20.70 -36.89
C ALA A 660 74.83 22.00 -37.25
N THR A 661 75.89 22.39 -36.53
CA THR A 661 76.75 23.53 -36.86
C THR A 661 77.75 23.15 -37.95
N LEU A 662 78.33 21.94 -37.88
CA LEU A 662 79.11 21.34 -38.95
C LEU A 662 78.22 21.09 -40.18
N GLY A 663 76.99 20.68 -39.93
CA GLY A 663 75.88 20.56 -40.88
C GLY A 663 75.58 21.90 -41.52
N GLY A 664 75.42 22.99 -40.76
CA GLY A 664 75.22 24.34 -41.28
C GLY A 664 76.41 24.84 -42.12
N ARG A 665 77.64 24.43 -41.81
CA ARG A 665 78.83 24.68 -42.66
C ARG A 665 78.80 23.84 -43.94
N VAL A 666 78.35 22.58 -43.87
CA VAL A 666 78.10 21.73 -45.04
C VAL A 666 76.92 22.24 -45.86
N THR A 667 75.87 22.79 -45.25
CA THR A 667 74.71 23.42 -45.88
C THR A 667 75.10 24.75 -46.51
N THR A 668 75.99 25.54 -45.90
CA THR A 668 76.56 26.74 -46.57
C THR A 668 77.34 26.34 -47.83
N ASN A 669 78.14 25.26 -47.75
CA ASN A 669 78.80 24.68 -48.92
C ASN A 669 77.79 24.07 -49.92
N ALA A 670 76.68 23.51 -49.45
CA ALA A 670 75.64 22.90 -50.26
C ALA A 670 74.67 23.92 -50.86
N ASP A 671 74.51 25.12 -50.29
CA ASP A 671 73.71 26.23 -50.82
C ASP A 671 74.49 26.99 -51.90
N LEU A 672 75.81 27.06 -51.77
CA LEU A 672 76.70 27.41 -52.89
C LEU A 672 76.57 26.42 -54.06
N ILE A 673 76.21 25.16 -53.79
CA ILE A 673 75.93 24.13 -54.80
C ILE A 673 74.44 24.13 -55.23
N ALA A 674 73.50 24.45 -54.33
CA ALA A 674 72.06 24.39 -54.57
C ALA A 674 71.53 25.70 -55.18
N GLY A 675 72.25 26.82 -55.10
CA GLY A 675 72.05 27.96 -56.00
C GLY A 675 72.23 27.56 -57.48
N VAL A 676 73.02 26.52 -57.76
CA VAL A 676 73.17 25.92 -59.10
C VAL A 676 72.02 24.96 -59.44
N THR A 677 71.33 24.39 -58.44
CA THR A 677 70.27 23.36 -58.63
C THR A 677 68.83 23.89 -58.48
N GLY A 678 68.56 24.83 -57.58
CA GLY A 678 67.22 25.31 -57.23
C GLY A 678 66.48 26.06 -58.34
N ARG A 679 67.21 26.54 -59.36
CA ARG A 679 66.63 27.04 -60.63
C ARG A 679 65.87 25.96 -61.41
N VAL A 680 66.06 24.68 -61.09
CA VAL A 680 65.45 23.53 -61.79
C VAL A 680 64.14 23.09 -61.11
N GLY A 681 64.05 23.13 -59.77
CA GLY A 681 62.91 22.58 -59.01
C GLY A 681 61.63 23.42 -59.00
N GLY A 682 61.69 24.70 -59.35
CA GLY A 682 60.51 25.59 -59.34
C GLY A 682 59.38 25.20 -60.31
N ALA A 683 59.62 24.23 -61.20
CA ALA A 683 58.64 23.74 -62.17
C ALA A 683 57.70 22.63 -61.64
N GLU A 684 58.09 21.91 -60.59
CA GLU A 684 57.44 20.63 -60.23
C GLU A 684 56.33 20.77 -59.17
N THR A 685 56.48 21.70 -58.22
CA THR A 685 55.58 21.85 -57.06
C THR A 685 54.17 22.38 -57.40
N GLY A 686 53.97 22.90 -58.61
CA GLY A 686 52.66 23.46 -59.03
C GLY A 686 51.58 22.40 -59.31
N ILE A 687 51.97 21.15 -59.58
CA ILE A 687 51.06 20.13 -60.16
C ILE A 687 50.37 19.28 -59.10
N THR A 688 51.07 18.88 -58.02
CA THR A 688 50.58 17.87 -57.07
C THR A 688 49.55 18.41 -56.06
N ASN A 689 49.68 19.68 -55.66
CA ASN A 689 48.87 20.23 -54.55
C ASN A 689 47.40 20.50 -54.90
N LEU A 690 47.05 20.56 -56.19
CA LEU A 690 45.66 20.75 -56.62
C LEU A 690 44.85 19.45 -56.62
N GLN A 691 45.51 18.29 -56.64
CA GLN A 691 44.87 16.98 -56.82
C GLN A 691 44.39 16.36 -55.50
N ASN A 692 45.15 16.51 -54.40
CA ASN A 692 44.85 15.84 -53.13
C ASN A 692 43.70 16.49 -52.33
N ALA A 693 43.39 17.76 -52.57
CA ALA A 693 42.29 18.45 -51.89
C ALA A 693 40.89 17.97 -52.33
N PHE A 694 40.76 17.43 -53.54
CA PHE A 694 39.47 17.03 -54.11
C PHE A 694 38.99 15.66 -53.60
N VAL A 695 39.91 14.75 -53.28
CA VAL A 695 39.61 13.36 -52.88
C VAL A 695 39.05 13.26 -51.45
N ALA A 696 39.44 14.18 -50.56
CA ALA A 696 39.03 14.13 -49.14
C ALA A 696 37.61 14.64 -48.86
N LEU A 697 36.99 15.38 -49.80
CA LEU A 697 35.65 15.94 -49.62
C LEU A 697 34.54 14.95 -50.02
N ASP A 698 34.81 14.10 -51.01
CA ASP A 698 33.87 13.13 -51.59
C ASP A 698 33.51 12.00 -50.60
N GLY A 699 34.51 11.48 -49.87
CA GLY A 699 34.33 10.41 -48.90
C GLY A 699 33.42 10.75 -47.71
N ARG A 700 33.22 12.04 -47.39
CA ARG A 700 32.31 12.48 -46.30
C ARG A 700 30.84 12.55 -46.72
N VAL A 701 30.55 12.56 -48.03
CA VAL A 701 29.17 12.57 -48.57
C VAL A 701 28.59 11.15 -48.61
N LEU A 702 29.45 10.14 -48.81
CA LEU A 702 29.07 8.73 -48.82
C LEU A 702 28.54 8.22 -47.47
N THR A 703 29.18 8.57 -46.34
CA THR A 703 28.75 8.08 -45.01
C THR A 703 27.36 8.56 -44.62
N ASN A 704 27.08 9.87 -44.77
CA ASN A 704 25.77 10.44 -44.43
C ASN A 704 24.62 9.94 -45.33
N THR A 705 24.94 9.28 -46.45
CA THR A 705 23.93 8.65 -47.33
C THR A 705 23.47 7.29 -46.78
N GLY A 706 24.32 6.59 -46.01
CA GLY A 706 23.99 5.33 -45.35
C GLY A 706 23.00 5.49 -44.19
N ASP A 707 23.28 6.41 -43.27
CA ASP A 707 22.46 6.62 -42.07
C ASP A 707 20.99 6.99 -42.38
N ILE A 708 20.75 7.63 -43.54
CA ILE A 708 19.41 8.01 -44.02
C ILE A 708 18.65 6.81 -44.64
N ALA A 709 19.32 5.72 -44.98
CA ALA A 709 18.69 4.51 -45.49
C ALA A 709 18.07 3.64 -44.38
N ASP A 710 18.77 3.47 -43.25
CA ASP A 710 18.31 2.56 -42.17
C ASP A 710 17.11 3.09 -41.40
N ILE A 711 17.02 4.41 -41.20
CA ILE A 711 15.83 5.08 -40.63
C ILE A 711 14.58 4.84 -41.49
N ARG A 712 14.74 4.68 -42.81
CA ARG A 712 13.62 4.40 -43.74
C ARG A 712 13.09 2.97 -43.60
N THR A 713 13.94 2.03 -43.19
CA THR A 713 13.58 0.61 -43.01
C THR A 713 12.77 0.38 -41.72
N GLN A 714 13.09 1.09 -40.63
CA GLN A 714 12.37 0.95 -39.34
C GLN A 714 10.91 1.43 -39.41
N ILE A 715 10.63 2.46 -40.22
CA ILE A 715 9.26 2.97 -40.42
C ILE A 715 8.36 1.95 -41.16
N GLY A 716 8.94 1.04 -41.95
CA GLY A 716 8.21 -0.02 -42.65
C GLY A 716 7.67 -1.14 -41.75
N GLY A 717 8.23 -1.33 -40.54
CA GLY A 717 7.78 -2.38 -39.62
C GLY A 717 6.49 -2.04 -38.86
N LEU A 718 6.22 -0.75 -38.66
CA LEU A 718 5.08 -0.26 -37.87
C LEU A 718 3.74 -0.29 -38.63
N SER A 719 3.74 -0.49 -39.95
CA SER A 719 2.51 -0.66 -40.74
C SER A 719 1.95 -2.10 -40.72
N GLY A 720 2.77 -3.11 -40.38
CA GLY A 720 2.33 -4.51 -40.28
C GLY A 720 1.45 -4.81 -39.06
N GLY A 721 1.62 -4.07 -37.96
CA GLY A 721 0.83 -4.26 -36.73
C GLY A 721 -0.63 -3.82 -36.84
N ALA A 722 -0.94 -2.87 -37.73
CA ALA A 722 -2.30 -2.35 -37.92
C ALA A 722 -3.24 -3.35 -38.63
N ALA A 723 -2.69 -4.25 -39.45
CA ALA A 723 -3.48 -5.25 -40.20
C ALA A 723 -3.96 -6.45 -39.35
N GLY A 724 -3.36 -6.68 -38.17
CA GLY A 724 -3.73 -7.80 -37.28
C GLY A 724 -4.86 -7.51 -36.29
N LEU A 725 -5.25 -6.25 -36.13
CA LEU A 725 -6.35 -5.83 -35.24
C LEU A 725 -7.71 -5.90 -35.93
N ASP A 726 -7.75 -5.76 -37.25
CA ASP A 726 -8.95 -5.78 -38.08
C ASP A 726 -9.63 -7.17 -38.09
N GLY A 727 -8.86 -8.24 -38.33
CA GLY A 727 -9.38 -9.62 -38.35
C GLY A 727 -9.91 -10.15 -36.99
N ARG A 728 -9.61 -9.45 -35.89
CA ARG A 728 -10.16 -9.79 -34.56
C ARG A 728 -11.54 -9.16 -34.31
N LEU A 729 -11.89 -8.11 -35.05
CA LEU A 729 -13.21 -7.46 -34.96
C LEU A 729 -14.29 -8.30 -35.66
N THR A 730 -13.98 -8.86 -36.85
CA THR A 730 -14.88 -9.73 -37.63
C THR A 730 -15.32 -11.00 -36.88
N THR A 731 -14.52 -11.49 -35.92
CA THR A 731 -14.86 -12.68 -35.12
C THR A 731 -15.81 -12.36 -33.97
N ALA A 732 -15.85 -11.11 -33.49
CA ALA A 732 -16.75 -10.68 -32.42
C ALA A 732 -18.21 -10.54 -32.91
N GLU A 733 -18.39 -10.14 -34.18
CA GLU A 733 -19.71 -9.94 -34.80
C GLU A 733 -20.46 -11.27 -35.02
N GLY A 734 -19.75 -12.37 -35.30
CA GLY A 734 -20.34 -13.69 -35.50
C GLY A 734 -20.99 -14.30 -34.24
N ASN A 735 -20.44 -14.03 -33.05
CA ASN A 735 -20.95 -14.60 -31.81
C ASN A 735 -22.26 -13.96 -31.33
N ILE A 736 -22.57 -12.74 -31.77
CA ILE A 736 -23.81 -12.02 -31.44
C ILE A 736 -25.02 -12.63 -32.17
N GLY A 737 -24.82 -13.17 -33.37
CA GLY A 737 -25.88 -13.87 -34.12
C GLY A 737 -26.35 -15.16 -33.45
N THR A 738 -25.45 -15.89 -32.78
CA THR A 738 -25.78 -17.16 -32.10
C THR A 738 -26.67 -16.97 -30.87
N LEU A 739 -26.51 -15.85 -30.15
CA LEU A 739 -27.36 -15.51 -28.99
C LEU A 739 -28.79 -15.14 -29.38
N GLN A 740 -29.01 -14.58 -30.58
CA GLN A 740 -30.36 -14.24 -31.07
C GLN A 740 -31.20 -15.49 -31.38
N GLY A 741 -30.57 -16.60 -31.79
CA GLY A 741 -31.26 -17.88 -32.02
C GLY A 741 -31.80 -18.55 -30.75
N GLN A 742 -31.18 -18.32 -29.60
CA GLN A 742 -31.57 -18.94 -28.32
C GLN A 742 -32.79 -18.26 -27.66
N VAL A 743 -33.13 -17.04 -28.06
CA VAL A 743 -34.34 -16.34 -27.60
C VAL A 743 -35.61 -16.88 -28.29
N GLY A 744 -35.49 -17.37 -29.53
CA GLY A 744 -36.61 -17.96 -30.28
C GLY A 744 -37.13 -19.28 -29.70
N THR A 745 -36.26 -20.10 -29.10
CA THR A 745 -36.67 -21.38 -28.47
C THR A 745 -37.43 -21.20 -27.15
N LEU A 746 -37.22 -20.10 -26.42
CA LEU A 746 -38.01 -19.78 -25.21
C LEU A 746 -39.43 -19.30 -25.53
N GLN A 747 -39.73 -18.86 -26.74
CA GLN A 747 -41.10 -18.50 -27.15
C GLN A 747 -41.99 -19.72 -27.46
N GLY A 748 -41.39 -20.89 -27.74
CA GLY A 748 -42.14 -22.13 -28.00
C GLY A 748 -42.72 -22.80 -26.76
N GLN A 749 -42.05 -22.70 -25.60
CA GLN A 749 -42.49 -23.38 -24.37
C GLN A 749 -43.80 -22.79 -23.79
N THR A 750 -44.07 -21.52 -24.06
CA THR A 750 -45.31 -20.82 -23.66
C THR A 750 -46.57 -21.39 -24.34
N ALA A 751 -46.42 -22.09 -25.47
CA ALA A 751 -47.55 -22.72 -26.16
C ALA A 751 -47.98 -24.07 -25.54
N VAL A 752 -47.10 -24.76 -24.83
CA VAL A 752 -47.38 -26.08 -24.22
C VAL A 752 -48.18 -25.94 -22.92
N ASN A 753 -47.90 -24.91 -22.12
CA ASN A 753 -48.57 -24.68 -20.83
C ASN A 753 -50.05 -24.27 -20.96
N SER A 754 -50.52 -23.87 -22.15
CA SER A 754 -51.95 -23.61 -22.42
C SER A 754 -52.77 -24.89 -22.62
N GLY A 755 -52.15 -26.04 -22.92
CA GLY A 755 -52.86 -27.31 -23.11
C GLY A 755 -53.27 -27.98 -21.79
N ALA A 756 -52.43 -27.87 -20.75
CA ALA A 756 -52.65 -28.52 -19.46
C ALA A 756 -53.84 -27.97 -18.65
N ILE A 757 -54.34 -26.78 -19.01
CA ILE A 757 -55.48 -26.12 -18.32
C ILE A 757 -56.84 -26.60 -18.86
N ALA A 758 -56.90 -27.17 -20.07
CA ALA A 758 -58.13 -27.69 -20.65
C ALA A 758 -58.58 -29.03 -20.03
N ASP A 759 -57.64 -29.83 -19.53
CA ASP A 759 -57.88 -31.22 -19.08
C ASP A 759 -58.43 -31.32 -17.64
N LEU A 760 -58.40 -30.21 -16.90
CA LEU A 760 -59.02 -30.10 -15.57
C LEU A 760 -60.54 -29.91 -15.63
N GLY A 761 -61.10 -29.49 -16.78
CA GLY A 761 -62.54 -29.26 -16.94
C GLY A 761 -63.39 -30.53 -17.06
N THR A 762 -62.81 -31.63 -17.55
CA THR A 762 -63.54 -32.89 -17.83
C THR A 762 -63.82 -33.73 -16.58
N ARG A 763 -63.03 -33.55 -15.51
CA ARG A 763 -63.16 -34.31 -14.25
C ARG A 763 -64.31 -33.84 -13.36
N THR A 764 -64.81 -32.61 -13.54
CA THR A 764 -65.88 -32.04 -12.70
C THR A 764 -67.25 -32.66 -13.02
N THR A 765 -67.52 -32.99 -14.28
CA THR A 765 -68.81 -33.57 -14.73
C THR A 765 -68.99 -35.05 -14.35
N ALA A 766 -67.93 -35.75 -13.94
CA ALA A 766 -68.02 -37.17 -13.55
C ALA A 766 -68.58 -37.39 -12.13
N ASN A 767 -68.47 -36.39 -11.24
CA ASN A 767 -68.86 -36.52 -9.83
C ASN A 767 -70.37 -36.34 -9.58
N GLU A 768 -71.13 -35.79 -10.54
CA GLU A 768 -72.57 -35.55 -10.39
C GLU A 768 -73.42 -36.82 -10.58
N THR A 769 -72.91 -37.83 -11.29
CA THR A 769 -73.65 -39.07 -11.59
C THR A 769 -73.63 -40.09 -10.44
N ALA A 770 -72.61 -40.08 -9.57
CA ALA A 770 -72.37 -41.12 -8.56
C ALA A 770 -73.33 -41.10 -7.35
N ILE A 771 -74.13 -40.03 -7.19
CA ILE A 771 -74.99 -39.82 -6.01
C ILE A 771 -76.35 -40.53 -6.16
N GLY A 772 -76.73 -41.00 -7.36
CA GLY A 772 -78.02 -41.66 -7.61
C GLY A 772 -78.13 -43.14 -7.20
N ASP A 773 -77.05 -43.92 -7.31
CA ASP A 773 -77.11 -45.39 -7.22
C ASP A 773 -77.18 -45.97 -5.80
N LEU A 774 -77.04 -45.15 -4.77
CA LEU A 774 -77.03 -45.60 -3.36
C LEU A 774 -78.43 -45.96 -2.81
N GLY A 775 -79.51 -45.56 -3.48
CA GLY A 775 -80.89 -45.73 -2.97
C GLY A 775 -81.51 -47.13 -3.12
N THR A 776 -81.01 -47.98 -4.04
CA THR A 776 -81.69 -49.22 -4.46
C THR A 776 -81.23 -50.49 -3.74
N ARG A 777 -80.08 -50.46 -3.05
CA ARG A 777 -79.45 -51.65 -2.46
C ARG A 777 -80.01 -52.08 -1.10
N THR A 778 -80.72 -51.21 -0.40
CA THR A 778 -81.14 -51.45 1.00
C THR A 778 -82.22 -52.54 1.13
N THR A 779 -83.13 -52.65 0.15
CA THR A 779 -84.34 -53.47 0.25
C THR A 779 -84.12 -54.98 0.02
N LEU A 780 -82.96 -55.38 -0.55
CA LEU A 780 -82.68 -56.80 -0.85
C LEU A 780 -82.05 -57.58 0.32
N ALA A 781 -81.61 -56.90 1.38
CA ALA A 781 -80.85 -57.52 2.47
C ALA A 781 -81.70 -58.31 3.48
N GLU A 782 -82.98 -57.99 3.62
CA GLU A 782 -83.83 -58.49 4.72
C GLU A 782 -84.26 -59.96 4.56
N GLY A 783 -84.34 -60.47 3.32
CA GLY A 783 -84.90 -61.79 3.02
C GLY A 783 -83.97 -63.00 3.28
N ALA A 784 -82.64 -62.82 3.21
CA ALA A 784 -81.70 -63.94 3.31
C ALA A 784 -81.50 -64.46 4.75
N ILE A 785 -81.88 -63.65 5.74
CA ILE A 785 -81.63 -63.88 7.18
C ILE A 785 -82.24 -65.21 7.67
N GLY A 786 -83.35 -65.67 7.09
CA GLY A 786 -84.01 -66.92 7.48
C GLY A 786 -83.17 -68.18 7.28
N GLN A 787 -82.38 -68.27 6.20
CA GLN A 787 -81.57 -69.47 5.92
C GLN A 787 -80.36 -69.60 6.86
N ASN A 788 -79.88 -68.50 7.42
CA ASN A 788 -78.76 -68.50 8.36
C ASN A 788 -79.08 -69.27 9.65
N SER A 789 -80.36 -69.38 10.05
CA SER A 789 -80.75 -70.06 11.30
C SER A 789 -80.45 -71.56 11.33
N ALA A 790 -80.36 -72.23 10.19
CA ALA A 790 -79.95 -73.65 10.15
C ALA A 790 -78.43 -73.82 10.32
N ALA A 791 -77.62 -72.86 9.83
CA ALA A 791 -76.17 -72.85 10.03
C ALA A 791 -75.78 -72.59 11.51
N ILE A 792 -76.64 -71.91 12.28
CA ILE A 792 -76.43 -71.62 13.70
C ILE A 792 -76.21 -72.90 14.53
N GLY A 793 -76.88 -74.02 14.21
CA GLY A 793 -76.70 -75.27 14.94
C GLY A 793 -75.27 -75.85 14.84
N THR A 794 -74.66 -75.78 13.66
CA THR A 794 -73.26 -76.19 13.46
C THR A 794 -72.30 -75.17 14.09
N LEU A 795 -72.62 -73.88 13.99
CA LEU A 795 -71.87 -72.79 14.66
C LEU A 795 -71.91 -72.91 16.20
N GLN A 796 -72.97 -73.45 16.80
CA GLN A 796 -73.04 -73.66 18.27
C GLN A 796 -71.98 -74.65 18.78
N GLY A 797 -71.66 -75.70 18.01
CA GLY A 797 -70.54 -76.61 18.34
C GLY A 797 -69.18 -75.93 18.28
N GLN A 798 -68.97 -75.07 17.27
CA GLN A 798 -67.78 -74.22 17.17
C GLN A 798 -67.75 -73.13 18.25
N THR A 799 -68.92 -72.64 18.67
CA THR A 799 -69.07 -71.61 19.72
C THR A 799 -68.53 -72.12 21.06
N ALA A 800 -68.78 -73.38 21.43
CA ALA A 800 -68.23 -73.94 22.68
C ALA A 800 -66.69 -73.99 22.70
N ALA A 801 -66.06 -74.37 21.58
CA ALA A 801 -64.60 -74.35 21.44
C ALA A 801 -64.06 -72.91 21.42
N ASN A 802 -64.75 -72.01 20.71
CA ASN A 802 -64.40 -70.60 20.67
C ASN A 802 -64.61 -69.91 22.02
N THR A 803 -65.58 -70.30 22.86
CA THR A 803 -65.75 -69.75 24.21
C THR A 803 -64.51 -70.02 25.07
N GLY A 804 -63.97 -71.24 25.06
CA GLY A 804 -62.72 -71.55 25.76
C GLY A 804 -61.53 -70.74 25.24
N ALA A 805 -61.42 -70.59 23.93
CA ALA A 805 -60.39 -69.74 23.31
C ALA A 805 -60.57 -68.24 23.63
N ILE A 806 -61.81 -67.76 23.69
CA ILE A 806 -62.18 -66.38 24.03
C ILE A 806 -61.90 -66.09 25.50
N THR A 807 -62.18 -66.99 26.45
CA THR A 807 -61.82 -66.78 27.85
C THR A 807 -60.30 -66.74 28.05
N GLY A 808 -59.54 -67.55 27.28
CA GLY A 808 -58.08 -67.47 27.24
C GLY A 808 -57.55 -66.20 26.54
N LEU A 809 -58.26 -65.69 25.54
CA LEU A 809 -57.94 -64.44 24.86
C LEU A 809 -58.29 -63.21 25.71
N ASP A 810 -59.40 -63.21 26.45
CA ASP A 810 -59.85 -62.13 27.33
C ASP A 810 -58.90 -61.97 28.52
N GLY A 811 -58.47 -63.09 29.13
CA GLY A 811 -57.38 -63.07 30.12
C GLY A 811 -56.05 -62.56 29.55
N ARG A 812 -55.74 -62.88 28.27
CA ARG A 812 -54.58 -62.30 27.56
C ARG A 812 -54.79 -60.83 27.21
N VAL A 813 -56.00 -60.37 26.92
CA VAL A 813 -56.32 -58.97 26.62
C VAL A 813 -56.24 -58.14 27.88
N GLY A 814 -56.82 -58.55 29.02
CA GLY A 814 -56.63 -57.87 30.30
C GLY A 814 -55.18 -57.85 30.78
N ALA A 815 -54.40 -58.91 30.53
CA ALA A 815 -52.94 -58.92 30.73
C ALA A 815 -52.20 -58.00 29.74
N THR A 816 -52.71 -57.85 28.50
CA THR A 816 -52.18 -56.91 27.51
C THR A 816 -52.55 -55.47 27.87
N GLU A 817 -53.73 -55.21 28.45
CA GLU A 817 -54.20 -53.89 28.89
C GLU A 817 -53.52 -53.42 30.17
N THR A 818 -53.25 -54.32 31.13
CA THR A 818 -52.36 -54.01 32.26
C THR A 818 -50.91 -53.88 31.81
N GLY A 819 -50.46 -54.69 30.85
CA GLY A 819 -49.20 -54.47 30.13
C GLY A 819 -49.17 -53.13 29.37
N LEU A 820 -50.32 -52.66 28.86
CA LEU A 820 -50.47 -51.40 28.15
C LEU A 820 -50.55 -50.22 29.11
N ALA A 821 -51.10 -50.38 30.31
CA ALA A 821 -51.08 -49.40 31.39
C ALA A 821 -49.70 -49.32 32.06
N ALA A 822 -49.00 -50.44 32.20
CA ALA A 822 -47.60 -50.48 32.62
C ALA A 822 -46.68 -49.88 31.56
N ASN A 823 -46.92 -50.19 30.27
CA ASN A 823 -46.28 -49.49 29.16
C ASN A 823 -46.68 -48.02 29.13
N SER A 824 -47.92 -47.64 29.47
CA SER A 824 -48.35 -46.24 29.53
C SER A 824 -47.66 -45.50 30.67
N ALA A 825 -47.48 -46.12 31.83
CA ALA A 825 -46.75 -45.53 32.96
C ALA A 825 -45.22 -45.53 32.72
N ALA A 826 -44.69 -46.53 32.02
CA ALA A 826 -43.31 -46.54 31.53
C ALA A 826 -43.11 -45.54 30.40
N ILE A 827 -44.12 -45.29 29.56
CA ILE A 827 -44.17 -44.19 28.59
C ILE A 827 -44.27 -42.87 29.34
N THR A 828 -45.07 -42.70 30.39
CA THR A 828 -45.07 -41.49 31.24
C THR A 828 -43.74 -41.31 32.00
N GLY A 829 -43.06 -42.40 32.37
CA GLY A 829 -41.72 -42.35 32.96
C GLY A 829 -40.62 -42.06 31.93
N LEU A 830 -40.78 -42.55 30.70
CA LEU A 830 -39.95 -42.19 29.55
C LEU A 830 -40.25 -40.77 29.07
N ASP A 831 -41.47 -40.28 29.19
CA ASP A 831 -41.95 -38.92 28.90
C ASP A 831 -41.49 -37.95 30.00
N GLY A 832 -41.43 -38.39 31.25
CA GLY A 832 -40.75 -37.66 32.32
C GLY A 832 -39.22 -37.65 32.16
N ARG A 833 -38.62 -38.70 31.58
CA ARG A 833 -37.18 -38.73 31.23
C ARG A 833 -36.87 -37.99 29.95
N VAL A 834 -37.77 -38.00 28.97
CA VAL A 834 -37.73 -37.21 27.73
C VAL A 834 -37.92 -35.76 28.13
N GLY A 835 -38.94 -35.40 28.89
CA GLY A 835 -39.12 -34.09 29.52
C GLY A 835 -37.94 -33.63 30.37
N ALA A 836 -37.27 -34.51 31.12
CA ALA A 836 -36.01 -34.18 31.80
C ALA A 836 -34.82 -34.02 30.84
N THR A 837 -34.81 -34.75 29.72
CA THR A 837 -33.82 -34.64 28.65
C THR A 837 -34.09 -33.44 27.75
N GLU A 838 -35.34 -33.01 27.61
CA GLU A 838 -35.85 -31.82 26.91
C GLU A 838 -35.66 -30.59 27.78
N ALA A 839 -35.79 -30.71 29.11
CA ALA A 839 -35.35 -29.68 30.06
C ALA A 839 -33.82 -29.59 30.10
N GLY A 840 -33.11 -30.72 30.02
CA GLY A 840 -31.66 -30.75 29.83
C GLY A 840 -31.23 -30.16 28.48
N LEU A 841 -31.99 -30.43 27.42
CA LEU A 841 -31.79 -29.88 26.09
C LEU A 841 -32.16 -28.41 26.05
N ALA A 842 -33.20 -27.96 26.73
CA ALA A 842 -33.60 -26.55 26.85
C ALA A 842 -32.61 -25.77 27.72
N ASN A 843 -32.03 -26.40 28.76
CA ASN A 843 -30.90 -25.86 29.51
C ASN A 843 -29.65 -25.76 28.60
N ASN A 844 -29.40 -26.77 27.78
CA ASN A 844 -28.33 -26.72 26.77
C ASN A 844 -28.63 -25.69 25.67
N THR A 845 -29.87 -25.51 25.23
CA THR A 845 -30.31 -24.48 24.28
C THR A 845 -30.20 -23.10 24.90
N THR A 846 -30.46 -22.95 26.21
CA THR A 846 -30.27 -21.70 26.95
C THR A 846 -28.78 -21.41 27.17
N ALA A 847 -27.97 -22.44 27.42
CA ALA A 847 -26.52 -22.32 27.51
C ALA A 847 -25.88 -22.06 26.13
N ILE A 848 -26.41 -22.66 25.06
CA ILE A 848 -26.06 -22.37 23.68
C ILE A 848 -26.48 -20.96 23.33
N ALA A 849 -27.71 -20.51 23.60
CA ALA A 849 -28.14 -19.12 23.39
C ALA A 849 -27.38 -18.11 24.26
N GLY A 850 -26.89 -18.53 25.44
CA GLY A 850 -25.98 -17.75 26.28
C GLY A 850 -24.53 -17.73 25.76
N LEU A 851 -24.10 -18.77 25.04
CA LEU A 851 -22.86 -18.80 24.28
C LEU A 851 -23.00 -18.00 22.98
N ASP A 852 -24.15 -18.07 22.32
CA ASP A 852 -24.55 -17.33 21.12
C ASP A 852 -24.58 -15.84 21.43
N GLY A 853 -25.30 -15.42 22.48
CA GLY A 853 -25.26 -14.05 22.99
C GLY A 853 -23.88 -13.59 23.48
N ARG A 854 -22.97 -14.52 23.84
CA ARG A 854 -21.55 -14.20 24.11
C ARG A 854 -20.71 -14.13 22.83
N VAL A 855 -21.05 -14.92 21.80
CA VAL A 855 -20.49 -14.83 20.46
C VAL A 855 -20.94 -13.53 19.84
N ASP A 856 -22.24 -13.22 19.78
CA ASP A 856 -22.82 -11.92 19.41
C ASP A 856 -22.17 -10.76 20.15
N ALA A 857 -21.95 -10.85 21.47
CA ALA A 857 -21.26 -9.81 22.22
C ALA A 857 -19.77 -9.71 21.85
N THR A 858 -19.13 -10.83 21.49
CA THR A 858 -17.74 -10.87 21.00
C THR A 858 -17.64 -10.38 19.56
N GLU A 859 -18.62 -10.66 18.70
CA GLU A 859 -18.75 -10.19 17.33
C GLU A 859 -19.11 -8.70 17.29
N THR A 860 -19.97 -8.24 18.19
CA THR A 860 -20.26 -6.82 18.42
C THR A 860 -19.02 -6.11 18.96
N GLY A 861 -18.29 -6.74 19.89
CA GLY A 861 -16.99 -6.25 20.37
C GLY A 861 -15.92 -6.24 19.27
N LEU A 862 -15.93 -7.22 18.38
CA LEU A 862 -15.02 -7.32 17.23
C LEU A 862 -15.39 -6.32 16.13
N ALA A 863 -16.68 -6.05 15.91
CA ALA A 863 -17.18 -5.02 15.01
C ALA A 863 -16.91 -3.61 15.58
N ALA A 864 -17.02 -3.41 16.89
CA ALA A 864 -16.60 -2.21 17.58
C ALA A 864 -15.06 -2.02 17.49
N ASN A 865 -14.28 -3.09 17.66
CA ASN A 865 -12.83 -3.06 17.45
C ASN A 865 -12.47 -2.82 15.97
N THR A 866 -13.22 -3.38 15.01
CA THR A 866 -13.05 -3.13 13.57
C THR A 866 -13.37 -1.68 13.24
N THR A 867 -14.41 -1.12 13.86
CA THR A 867 -14.78 0.30 13.75
C THR A 867 -13.71 1.20 14.38
N ALA A 868 -13.15 0.82 15.54
CA ALA A 868 -12.06 1.52 16.19
C ALA A 868 -10.74 1.42 15.40
N ILE A 869 -10.47 0.28 14.75
CA ILE A 869 -9.33 0.08 13.84
C ILE A 869 -9.53 0.89 12.56
N ALA A 870 -10.75 0.99 12.02
CA ALA A 870 -11.06 1.86 10.88
C ALA A 870 -10.96 3.35 11.25
N ALA A 871 -11.40 3.75 12.44
CA ALA A 871 -11.26 5.10 12.97
C ALA A 871 -9.79 5.45 13.26
N ASN A 872 -9.01 4.51 13.81
CA ASN A 872 -7.57 4.65 13.97
C ASN A 872 -6.87 4.69 12.61
N GLY A 873 -7.31 3.91 11.63
CA GLY A 873 -6.85 3.97 10.25
C GLY A 873 -7.09 5.34 9.63
N ALA A 874 -8.30 5.88 9.76
CA ALA A 874 -8.63 7.23 9.32
C ALA A 874 -7.85 8.32 10.08
N ALA A 875 -7.59 8.12 11.37
CA ALA A 875 -6.75 9.01 12.17
C ALA A 875 -5.27 8.93 11.77
N ILE A 876 -4.77 7.74 11.41
CA ILE A 876 -3.43 7.52 10.85
C ILE A 876 -3.32 8.14 9.47
N THR A 877 -4.29 7.97 8.56
CA THR A 877 -4.36 8.66 7.27
C THR A 877 -4.47 10.18 7.44
N GLY A 878 -5.18 10.66 8.47
CA GLY A 878 -5.24 12.08 8.83
C GLY A 878 -3.93 12.62 9.41
N LEU A 879 -3.19 11.80 10.15
CA LEU A 879 -1.83 12.12 10.62
C LEU A 879 -0.82 12.08 9.48
N ASP A 880 -0.92 11.11 8.60
CA ASP A 880 -0.10 10.96 7.39
C ASP A 880 -0.31 12.15 6.45
N GLY A 881 -1.57 12.50 6.15
CA GLY A 881 -1.90 13.73 5.43
C GLY A 881 -1.41 15.01 6.12
N ARG A 882 -1.35 15.05 7.46
CA ARG A 882 -0.73 16.15 8.21
C ARG A 882 0.79 16.12 8.16
N VAL A 883 1.42 14.95 8.12
CA VAL A 883 2.87 14.77 7.94
C VAL A 883 3.24 15.22 6.53
N VAL A 884 2.58 14.71 5.49
CA VAL A 884 2.74 15.15 4.09
C VAL A 884 2.50 16.65 3.94
N ALA A 885 1.48 17.22 4.58
CA ALA A 885 1.27 18.68 4.57
C ALA A 885 2.38 19.45 5.32
N THR A 886 2.94 18.87 6.39
CA THR A 886 4.07 19.44 7.13
C THR A 886 5.36 19.34 6.33
N GLU A 887 5.63 18.23 5.65
CA GLU A 887 6.76 18.01 4.75
C GLU A 887 6.68 18.91 3.52
N THR A 888 5.48 19.06 2.93
CA THR A 888 5.21 20.01 1.85
C THR A 888 5.41 21.44 2.32
N GLY A 889 4.94 21.79 3.53
CA GLY A 889 5.20 23.07 4.17
C GLY A 889 6.67 23.30 4.48
N LEU A 890 7.42 22.26 4.86
CA LEU A 890 8.85 22.31 5.14
C LEU A 890 9.67 22.43 3.86
N ALA A 891 9.27 21.78 2.77
CA ALA A 891 9.84 21.94 1.43
C ALA A 891 9.55 23.34 0.87
N ALA A 892 8.33 23.86 1.04
CA ALA A 892 7.98 25.23 0.69
C ALA A 892 8.76 26.26 1.51
N ASN A 893 8.93 26.03 2.82
CA ASN A 893 9.78 26.86 3.69
C ASN A 893 11.25 26.75 3.28
N SER A 894 11.76 25.57 2.91
CA SER A 894 13.12 25.38 2.42
C SER A 894 13.35 26.17 1.11
N ALA A 895 12.43 26.06 0.14
CA ALA A 895 12.46 26.84 -1.09
C ALA A 895 12.34 28.36 -0.83
N ALA A 896 11.51 28.78 0.13
CA ALA A 896 11.40 30.17 0.55
C ALA A 896 12.67 30.66 1.25
N ILE A 897 13.35 29.81 2.04
CA ILE A 897 14.65 30.10 2.65
C ILE A 897 15.72 30.22 1.57
N THR A 898 15.80 29.32 0.59
CA THR A 898 16.72 29.46 -0.57
C THR A 898 16.41 30.71 -1.40
N GLY A 899 15.14 31.07 -1.56
CA GLY A 899 14.72 32.31 -2.22
C GLY A 899 15.06 33.57 -1.40
N LEU A 900 14.98 33.49 -0.07
CA LEU A 900 15.41 34.56 0.84
C LEU A 900 16.93 34.68 0.87
N ASP A 901 17.66 33.58 0.86
CA ASP A 901 19.12 33.51 0.80
C ASP A 901 19.64 34.16 -0.49
N GLY A 902 19.09 33.77 -1.66
CA GLY A 902 19.38 34.45 -2.93
C GLY A 902 19.01 35.94 -2.93
N ARG A 903 17.94 36.34 -2.24
CA ARG A 903 17.60 37.77 -2.04
C ARG A 903 18.54 38.47 -1.05
N VAL A 904 19.10 37.78 -0.06
CA VAL A 904 20.13 38.29 0.84
C VAL A 904 21.42 38.48 0.07
N THR A 905 21.87 37.52 -0.75
CA THR A 905 23.03 37.69 -1.64
C THR A 905 22.86 38.86 -2.61
N VAL A 906 21.66 39.05 -3.18
CA VAL A 906 21.34 40.21 -4.01
C VAL A 906 21.36 41.51 -3.18
N ASN A 907 20.80 41.52 -1.96
CA ASN A 907 20.83 42.68 -1.07
C ASN A 907 22.24 43.02 -0.57
N GLU A 908 23.11 42.04 -0.36
CA GLU A 908 24.54 42.23 -0.03
C GLU A 908 25.29 42.81 -1.22
N THR A 909 25.02 42.32 -2.43
CA THR A 909 25.56 42.86 -3.68
C THR A 909 25.10 44.31 -3.91
N VAL A 910 23.80 44.59 -3.73
CA VAL A 910 23.24 45.94 -3.81
C VAL A 910 23.74 46.82 -2.65
N GLY A 911 24.00 46.26 -1.47
CA GLY A 911 24.61 46.94 -0.33
C GLY A 911 26.05 47.38 -0.62
N ALA A 912 26.84 46.52 -1.26
CA ALA A 912 28.18 46.85 -1.73
C ALA A 912 28.15 47.92 -2.85
N GLN A 913 27.22 47.80 -3.81
CA GLN A 913 27.00 48.82 -4.84
C GLN A 913 26.58 50.16 -4.24
N ASN A 914 25.65 50.16 -3.27
CA ASN A 914 25.22 51.35 -2.56
C ASN A 914 26.36 51.96 -1.74
N SER A 915 27.22 51.15 -1.12
CA SER A 915 28.41 51.65 -0.40
C SER A 915 29.40 52.32 -1.36
N ALA A 916 29.62 51.77 -2.55
CA ALA A 916 30.45 52.38 -3.60
C ALA A 916 29.81 53.66 -4.18
N ALA A 917 28.49 53.67 -4.37
CA ALA A 917 27.73 54.84 -4.82
C ALA A 917 27.74 55.96 -3.76
N ILE A 918 27.60 55.62 -2.47
CA ILE A 918 27.74 56.55 -1.34
C ILE A 918 29.16 57.11 -1.28
N GLY A 919 30.20 56.29 -1.46
CA GLY A 919 31.59 56.77 -1.55
C GLY A 919 31.80 57.73 -2.73
N THR A 920 31.19 57.44 -3.88
CA THR A 920 31.21 58.31 -5.06
C THR A 920 30.48 59.64 -4.80
N LEU A 921 29.29 59.58 -4.19
CA LEU A 921 28.50 60.75 -3.80
C LEU A 921 29.18 61.57 -2.70
N GLN A 922 29.91 60.96 -1.76
CA GLN A 922 30.75 61.65 -0.79
C GLN A 922 31.94 62.35 -1.46
N GLY A 923 32.57 61.71 -2.45
CA GLY A 923 33.59 62.33 -3.29
C GLY A 923 33.04 63.55 -4.05
N GLN A 924 31.87 63.42 -4.69
CA GLN A 924 31.17 64.52 -5.36
C GLN A 924 30.73 65.61 -4.38
N THR A 925 30.28 65.27 -3.18
CA THR A 925 29.89 66.23 -2.13
C THR A 925 31.10 66.99 -1.63
N THR A 926 32.25 66.33 -1.47
CA THR A 926 33.52 66.97 -1.10
C THR A 926 34.02 67.91 -2.21
N ALA A 927 33.93 67.48 -3.47
CA ALA A 927 34.26 68.31 -4.62
C ALA A 927 33.32 69.53 -4.74
N ASN A 928 32.00 69.33 -4.56
CA ASN A 928 31.00 70.39 -4.55
C ASN A 928 31.20 71.35 -3.38
N SER A 929 31.52 70.86 -2.17
CA SER A 929 31.86 71.71 -1.03
C SER A 929 33.11 72.57 -1.31
N THR A 930 34.11 71.99 -1.95
CA THR A 930 35.33 72.72 -2.38
C THR A 930 35.00 73.76 -3.46
N ALA A 931 34.15 73.41 -4.43
CA ALA A 931 33.70 74.34 -5.47
C ALA A 931 32.81 75.47 -4.91
N ILE A 932 31.97 75.18 -3.91
CA ILE A 932 31.16 76.17 -3.19
C ILE A 932 32.07 77.13 -2.41
N ALA A 933 33.10 76.65 -1.72
CA ALA A 933 34.11 77.52 -1.08
C ALA A 933 34.88 78.38 -2.11
N GLY A 934 35.14 77.83 -3.30
CA GLY A 934 35.70 78.58 -4.44
C GLY A 934 34.74 79.61 -5.05
N LEU A 935 33.43 79.36 -4.98
CA LEU A 935 32.39 80.33 -5.37
C LEU A 935 32.20 81.39 -4.29
N ASP A 936 32.25 81.03 -3.01
CA ASP A 936 32.12 81.94 -1.86
C ASP A 936 33.25 82.97 -1.80
N THR A 937 34.50 82.52 -2.00
CA THR A 937 35.65 83.43 -2.18
C THR A 937 35.52 84.32 -3.42
N ARG A 938 34.92 83.83 -4.52
CA ARG A 938 34.61 84.66 -5.70
C ARG A 938 33.48 85.65 -5.46
N VAL A 939 32.45 85.28 -4.71
CA VAL A 939 31.34 86.16 -4.31
C VAL A 939 31.86 87.25 -3.39
N THR A 940 32.67 86.91 -2.39
CA THR A 940 33.38 87.87 -1.52
C THR A 940 34.25 88.84 -2.35
N GLY A 941 34.97 88.33 -3.36
CA GLY A 941 35.75 89.18 -4.28
C GLY A 941 34.91 90.05 -5.20
N LEU A 942 33.71 89.60 -5.59
CA LEU A 942 32.75 90.41 -6.34
C LEU A 942 32.10 91.48 -5.44
N ASP A 943 31.81 91.16 -4.19
CA ASP A 943 31.22 92.08 -3.20
C ASP A 943 32.19 93.23 -2.86
N GLY A 944 33.49 92.92 -2.71
CA GLY A 944 34.53 93.96 -2.63
C GLY A 944 34.64 94.82 -3.89
N ARG A 945 34.37 94.26 -5.08
CA ARG A 945 34.31 95.04 -6.34
C ARG A 945 33.02 95.87 -6.45
N VAL A 946 31.88 95.36 -5.98
CA VAL A 946 30.63 96.12 -5.89
C VAL A 946 30.81 97.29 -4.93
N THR A 947 31.35 97.05 -3.73
CA THR A 947 31.73 98.10 -2.77
C THR A 947 32.65 99.16 -3.39
N THR A 948 33.64 98.73 -4.19
CA THR A 948 34.54 99.66 -4.91
C THR A 948 33.78 100.47 -5.97
N ASN A 949 32.91 99.82 -6.74
CA ASN A 949 32.07 100.48 -7.74
C ASN A 949 31.07 101.45 -7.09
N GLU A 950 30.50 101.13 -5.94
CA GLU A 950 29.62 102.03 -5.17
C GLU A 950 30.36 103.28 -4.70
N GLN A 951 31.59 103.13 -4.20
CA GLN A 951 32.45 104.28 -3.88
C GLN A 951 32.76 105.13 -5.13
N GLN A 952 33.03 104.50 -6.28
CA GLN A 952 33.22 105.20 -7.56
C GLN A 952 31.94 105.89 -8.04
N ILE A 953 30.77 105.28 -7.87
CA ILE A 953 29.46 105.86 -8.21
C ILE A 953 29.15 107.03 -7.27
N ALA A 954 29.47 106.95 -5.98
CA ALA A 954 29.32 108.06 -5.03
C ALA A 954 30.26 109.23 -5.37
N ALA A 955 31.52 108.94 -5.75
CA ALA A 955 32.47 109.93 -6.23
C ALA A 955 32.00 110.58 -7.55
N ASN A 956 31.51 109.79 -8.51
CA ASN A 956 30.93 110.29 -9.75
C ASN A 956 29.66 111.11 -9.51
N THR A 957 28.80 110.70 -8.57
CA THR A 957 27.60 111.46 -8.18
C THR A 957 28.01 112.82 -7.60
N THR A 958 29.02 112.85 -6.72
CA THR A 958 29.58 114.10 -6.18
C THR A 958 30.15 114.99 -7.29
N ALA A 959 30.87 114.41 -8.26
CA ALA A 959 31.40 115.13 -9.41
C ALA A 959 30.30 115.66 -10.34
N ILE A 960 29.22 114.90 -10.55
CA ILE A 960 28.04 115.31 -11.32
C ILE A 960 27.30 116.44 -10.59
N THR A 961 27.12 116.37 -9.27
CA THR A 961 26.54 117.47 -8.48
C THR A 961 27.42 118.73 -8.54
N GLY A 962 28.75 118.58 -8.55
CA GLY A 962 29.69 119.68 -8.77
C GLY A 962 29.62 120.27 -10.19
N LEU A 963 29.37 119.43 -11.21
CA LEU A 963 29.10 119.87 -12.58
C LEU A 963 27.75 120.58 -12.70
N ASP A 964 26.71 120.07 -12.05
CA ASP A 964 25.37 120.67 -12.00
C ASP A 964 25.43 122.06 -11.37
N GLY A 965 26.06 122.21 -10.20
CA GLY A 965 26.29 123.53 -9.59
C GLY A 965 27.13 124.48 -10.47
N ARG A 966 28.05 123.95 -11.29
CA ARG A 966 28.76 124.76 -12.31
C ARG A 966 27.86 125.15 -13.48
N VAL A 967 26.91 124.30 -13.88
CA VAL A 967 25.90 124.60 -14.90
C VAL A 967 24.91 125.64 -14.37
N THR A 968 24.41 125.52 -13.14
CA THR A 968 23.60 126.56 -12.48
C THR A 968 24.35 127.90 -12.38
N GLY A 969 25.64 127.86 -12.04
CA GLY A 969 26.49 129.05 -12.01
C GLY A 969 26.78 129.67 -13.39
N LEU A 970 26.81 128.86 -14.45
CA LEU A 970 26.87 129.32 -15.84
C LEU A 970 25.53 129.91 -16.28
N ASP A 971 24.42 129.28 -15.94
CA ASP A 971 23.06 129.74 -16.25
C ASP A 971 22.79 131.11 -15.63
N GLY A 972 23.05 131.29 -14.32
CA GLY A 972 22.96 132.60 -13.67
C GLY A 972 23.90 133.66 -14.28
N ARG A 973 25.06 133.27 -14.84
CA ARG A 973 25.92 134.18 -15.61
C ARG A 973 25.35 134.51 -16.98
N VAL A 974 24.64 133.59 -17.63
CA VAL A 974 23.91 133.84 -18.87
C VAL A 974 22.72 134.76 -18.61
N THR A 975 21.91 134.53 -17.56
CA THR A 975 20.84 135.46 -17.14
C THR A 975 21.38 136.86 -16.81
N GLY A 976 22.54 136.94 -16.14
CA GLY A 976 23.20 138.21 -15.86
C GLY A 976 23.78 138.90 -17.09
N LEU A 977 24.16 138.15 -18.13
CA LEU A 977 24.53 138.69 -19.44
C LEU A 977 23.30 139.17 -20.21
N ASP A 978 22.20 138.40 -20.19
CA ASP A 978 20.93 138.72 -20.84
C ASP A 978 20.35 140.03 -20.30
N GLY A 979 20.22 140.18 -18.97
CA GLY A 979 19.79 141.43 -18.35
C GLY A 979 20.72 142.63 -18.65
N ARG A 980 22.02 142.39 -18.87
CA ARG A 980 22.96 143.44 -19.36
C ARG A 980 22.75 143.77 -20.83
N VAL A 981 22.38 142.81 -21.67
CA VAL A 981 22.01 143.04 -23.06
C VAL A 981 20.72 143.87 -23.11
N THR A 982 19.67 143.49 -22.38
CA THR A 982 18.42 144.27 -22.29
C THR A 982 18.66 145.70 -21.78
N ALA A 983 19.51 145.87 -20.75
CA ALA A 983 19.88 147.20 -20.26
C ALA A 983 20.64 148.03 -21.31
N ASN A 984 21.53 147.41 -22.08
CA ASN A 984 22.22 148.07 -23.18
C ASN A 984 21.27 148.43 -24.34
N GLU A 985 20.31 147.56 -24.68
CA GLU A 985 19.27 147.85 -25.69
C GLU A 985 18.40 149.05 -25.29
N GLY A 986 17.99 149.10 -24.01
CA GLY A 986 17.30 150.26 -23.44
C GLY A 986 18.12 151.54 -23.53
N ALA A 987 19.38 151.51 -23.07
CA ALA A 987 20.29 152.66 -23.14
C ALA A 987 20.55 153.12 -24.59
N ILE A 988 20.63 152.21 -25.56
CA ILE A 988 20.72 152.54 -26.99
C ILE A 988 19.42 153.20 -27.49
N GLY A 989 18.25 152.79 -26.98
CA GLY A 989 16.96 153.45 -27.21
C GLY A 989 16.93 154.89 -26.68
N ASP A 990 17.38 155.10 -25.45
CA ASP A 990 17.46 156.43 -24.82
C ASP A 990 18.45 157.35 -25.57
N VAL A 991 19.61 156.84 -25.98
CA VAL A 991 20.58 157.57 -26.80
C VAL A 991 19.99 157.96 -28.16
N ARG A 992 19.22 157.07 -28.83
CA ARG A 992 18.49 157.43 -30.06
C ARG A 992 17.49 158.56 -29.82
N SER A 993 16.75 158.52 -28.71
CA SER A 993 15.80 159.57 -28.32
C SER A 993 16.49 160.91 -28.05
N GLN A 994 17.64 160.90 -27.35
CA GLN A 994 18.47 162.09 -27.13
C GLN A 994 19.03 162.67 -28.44
N VAL A 995 19.49 161.83 -29.36
CA VAL A 995 19.96 162.28 -30.69
C VAL A 995 18.82 162.94 -31.47
N ALA A 996 17.61 162.37 -31.47
CA ALA A 996 16.45 162.97 -32.12
C ALA A 996 16.07 164.34 -31.51
N ALA A 997 16.05 164.45 -30.18
CA ALA A 997 15.79 165.72 -29.48
C ALA A 997 16.88 166.77 -29.74
N THR A 998 18.15 166.35 -29.81
CA THR A 998 19.28 167.22 -30.18
C THR A 998 19.11 167.75 -31.60
N ASN A 999 18.72 166.90 -32.55
CA ASN A 999 18.48 167.30 -33.95
C ASN A 999 17.36 168.34 -34.07
N ALA A 1000 16.26 168.16 -33.33
CA ALA A 1000 15.18 169.15 -33.27
C ALA A 1000 15.64 170.49 -32.65
N THR A 1001 16.51 170.44 -31.64
CA THR A 1001 17.08 171.63 -30.99
C THR A 1001 18.02 172.39 -31.94
N VAL A 1002 18.84 171.67 -32.72
CA VAL A 1002 19.73 172.26 -33.74
C VAL A 1002 18.91 172.94 -34.84
N SER A 1003 17.84 172.31 -35.33
CA SER A 1003 16.94 172.93 -36.32
C SER A 1003 16.23 174.18 -35.77
N GLY A 1004 15.84 174.19 -34.49
CA GLY A 1004 15.29 175.38 -33.83
C GLY A 1004 16.32 176.50 -33.61
N LEU A 1005 17.60 176.16 -33.39
CA LEU A 1005 18.69 177.12 -33.32
C LEU A 1005 19.00 177.74 -34.69
N ASP A 1006 18.99 176.93 -35.76
CA ASP A 1006 19.19 177.38 -37.14
C ASP A 1006 18.16 178.46 -37.54
N GLY A 1007 16.86 178.19 -37.34
CA GLY A 1007 15.81 179.18 -37.59
C GLY A 1007 15.92 180.46 -36.73
N ARG A 1008 16.47 180.36 -35.51
CA ARG A 1008 16.79 181.53 -34.66
C ARG A 1008 17.99 182.32 -35.17
N VAL A 1009 18.99 181.67 -35.77
CA VAL A 1009 20.12 182.35 -36.41
C VAL A 1009 19.63 183.14 -37.62
N THR A 1010 18.82 182.53 -38.50
CA THR A 1010 18.21 183.24 -39.65
C THR A 1010 17.38 184.44 -39.22
N ALA A 1011 16.57 184.31 -38.14
CA ALA A 1011 15.80 185.42 -37.60
C ALA A 1011 16.68 186.56 -37.03
N ASN A 1012 17.77 186.20 -36.35
CA ASN A 1012 18.75 187.18 -35.83
C ASN A 1012 19.51 187.90 -36.95
N GLU A 1013 19.86 187.21 -38.04
CA GLU A 1013 20.50 187.83 -39.22
C GLU A 1013 19.60 188.90 -39.85
N GLY A 1014 18.29 188.61 -39.98
CA GLY A 1014 17.28 189.58 -40.41
C GLY A 1014 17.21 190.81 -39.48
N ALA A 1015 17.04 190.58 -38.18
CA ALA A 1015 16.97 191.65 -37.19
C ALA A 1015 18.24 192.54 -37.15
N ILE A 1016 19.42 191.97 -37.38
CA ILE A 1016 20.67 192.73 -37.50
C ILE A 1016 20.68 193.60 -38.78
N GLY A 1017 20.06 193.14 -39.87
CA GLY A 1017 19.83 193.93 -41.09
C GLY A 1017 18.93 195.15 -40.84
N ASP A 1018 17.82 194.94 -40.13
CA ASP A 1018 16.88 196.03 -39.76
C ASP A 1018 17.55 197.06 -38.85
N VAL A 1019 18.25 196.62 -37.81
CA VAL A 1019 19.02 197.50 -36.90
C VAL A 1019 20.08 198.31 -37.67
N ARG A 1020 20.80 197.69 -38.62
CA ARG A 1020 21.80 198.38 -39.45
C ARG A 1020 21.15 199.47 -40.32
N THR A 1021 19.95 199.24 -40.83
CA THR A 1021 19.15 200.22 -41.58
C THR A 1021 18.68 201.37 -40.68
N GLN A 1022 18.25 201.06 -39.46
CA GLN A 1022 17.74 202.03 -38.50
C GLN A 1022 18.83 202.93 -37.91
N VAL A 1023 20.05 202.41 -37.73
CA VAL A 1023 21.25 203.21 -37.37
C VAL A 1023 21.60 204.20 -38.49
N ALA A 1024 21.54 203.79 -39.76
CA ALA A 1024 21.78 204.69 -40.89
C ALA A 1024 20.76 205.86 -40.93
N ALA A 1025 19.47 205.56 -40.74
CA ALA A 1025 18.43 206.59 -40.67
C ALA A 1025 18.62 207.54 -39.46
N THR A 1026 19.06 207.02 -38.31
CA THR A 1026 19.37 207.82 -37.13
C THR A 1026 20.53 208.78 -37.36
N ASN A 1027 21.57 208.35 -38.08
CA ASN A 1027 22.72 209.20 -38.42
C ASN A 1027 22.34 210.39 -39.33
N THR A 1028 21.41 210.18 -40.26
CA THR A 1028 20.81 211.25 -41.08
C THR A 1028 19.96 212.22 -40.25
N ALA A 1029 19.24 211.72 -39.24
CA ALA A 1029 18.46 212.56 -38.33
C ALA A 1029 19.36 213.43 -37.41
N VAL A 1030 20.49 212.89 -36.95
CA VAL A 1030 21.47 213.62 -36.13
C VAL A 1030 22.12 214.76 -36.92
N THR A 1031 22.51 214.53 -38.17
CA THR A 1031 23.03 215.61 -39.04
C THR A 1031 21.97 216.67 -39.38
N GLY A 1032 20.70 216.30 -39.49
CA GLY A 1032 19.59 217.25 -39.62
C GLY A 1032 19.30 218.05 -38.33
N LEU A 1033 19.56 217.47 -37.15
CA LEU A 1033 19.48 218.17 -35.86
C LEU A 1033 20.62 219.17 -35.68
N ASP A 1034 21.84 218.82 -36.09
CA ASP A 1034 23.02 219.69 -36.04
C ASP A 1034 22.78 221.01 -36.82
N GLY A 1035 22.32 220.91 -38.07
CA GLY A 1035 21.94 222.09 -38.87
C GLY A 1035 20.80 222.94 -38.27
N ARG A 1036 19.89 222.31 -37.51
CA ARG A 1036 18.85 223.04 -36.75
C ARG A 1036 19.41 223.73 -35.51
N VAL A 1037 20.41 223.16 -34.83
CA VAL A 1037 21.09 223.79 -33.71
C VAL A 1037 21.83 225.05 -34.18
N THR A 1038 22.57 224.98 -35.28
CA THR A 1038 23.26 226.16 -35.88
C THR A 1038 22.27 227.28 -36.26
N ALA A 1039 21.11 226.91 -36.82
CA ALA A 1039 20.03 227.86 -37.11
C ALA A 1039 19.38 228.46 -35.84
N THR A 1040 19.36 227.70 -34.74
CA THR A 1040 18.85 228.16 -33.44
C THR A 1040 19.84 229.12 -32.77
N GLU A 1041 21.16 228.89 -32.89
CA GLU A 1041 22.20 229.84 -32.46
C GLU A 1041 22.11 231.17 -33.21
N THR A 1042 21.91 231.14 -34.54
CA THR A 1042 21.73 232.38 -35.31
C THR A 1042 20.44 233.12 -34.91
N GLY A 1043 19.36 232.38 -34.63
CA GLY A 1043 18.12 232.95 -34.07
C GLY A 1043 18.31 233.55 -32.68
N LEU A 1044 19.12 232.95 -31.82
CA LEU A 1044 19.34 233.42 -30.44
C LEU A 1044 20.13 234.74 -30.41
N VAL A 1045 21.07 234.95 -31.34
CA VAL A 1045 21.76 236.24 -31.52
C VAL A 1045 20.77 237.34 -31.95
N ALA A 1046 19.77 237.02 -32.78
CA ALA A 1046 18.70 237.96 -33.13
C ALA A 1046 17.79 238.27 -31.91
N VAL A 1047 17.50 237.28 -31.06
CA VAL A 1047 16.76 237.48 -29.80
C VAL A 1047 17.55 238.31 -28.78
N ALA A 1048 18.87 238.18 -28.73
CA ALA A 1048 19.72 239.07 -27.92
C ALA A 1048 19.63 240.53 -28.39
N GLY A 1049 19.64 240.76 -29.72
CA GLY A 1049 19.34 242.07 -30.31
C GLY A 1049 17.95 242.59 -29.94
N GLN A 1050 16.93 241.73 -30.01
CA GLN A 1050 15.56 242.07 -29.63
C GLN A 1050 15.40 242.34 -28.12
N THR A 1051 16.21 241.72 -27.25
CA THR A 1051 16.12 241.92 -25.80
C THR A 1051 16.75 243.26 -25.39
N ALA A 1052 17.85 243.66 -26.03
CA ALA A 1052 18.38 245.02 -25.89
C ALA A 1052 17.38 246.08 -26.42
N ALA A 1053 16.70 245.80 -27.55
CA ALA A 1053 15.64 246.66 -28.07
C ALA A 1053 14.37 246.69 -27.18
N ASN A 1054 14.06 245.60 -26.47
CA ASN A 1054 12.92 245.58 -25.54
C ASN A 1054 13.22 246.28 -24.20
N MET A 1055 14.49 246.51 -23.86
CA MET A 1055 14.88 247.34 -22.70
C MET A 1055 15.18 248.81 -23.03
N SER A 1056 15.30 249.19 -24.32
CA SER A 1056 15.01 250.59 -24.70
C SER A 1056 13.49 250.86 -24.72
N GLY A 1057 12.69 249.84 -25.06
CA GLY A 1057 11.22 249.85 -25.04
C GLY A 1057 10.54 249.81 -23.67
N LEU A 1058 11.28 249.96 -22.57
CA LEU A 1058 10.71 250.16 -21.23
C LEU A 1058 11.42 251.31 -20.46
N SER A 1059 11.92 252.28 -21.23
CA SER A 1059 12.11 253.66 -20.75
C SER A 1059 10.80 254.29 -20.29
N ASN A 1060 9.70 253.90 -20.93
CA ASN A 1060 8.36 254.39 -20.69
C ASN A 1060 7.39 253.18 -20.66
N LEU A 1061 6.23 253.13 -19.98
CA LEU A 1061 5.69 253.86 -18.82
C LEU A 1061 6.29 255.25 -18.52
N GLN A 1062 6.05 256.31 -19.29
CA GLN A 1062 4.87 256.64 -20.11
C GLN A 1062 4.25 255.54 -21.01
#